data_AF-A0A7J7H0F6-F1
#
_entry.id   AF-A0A7J7H0F6-F1
#
_cell.length_a   1.000
_cell.length_b   1.000
_cell.length_c   1.000
_cell.angle_alpha   90.00
_cell.angle_beta   90.00
_cell.angle_gamma   90.00
#
_symmetry.space_group_name_H-M   'P 1'
#
loop_
_entity.id
_entity.type
_entity.pdbx_description
1 polymer ?
#
loop_
_entity_poly.entity_id
_entity_poly.type
_entity_poly.pdbx_seq_one_letter_code
_entity_poly.pdbx_strand_id
1 'polypeptide(L)'
;METLKITKKHHKHLNNPFPSNPRSLPCIQGTLSFNPPTLPSQKIFCIGKNFQLTWQSKNGGSLSISHQSQPNRPIWSTIPGQAFVSAALAETEVEESRGSFVITDKYVHLVCNHQTVEDIKVINQSDLSLEGEDNDLSSGYDKKTNPNDTQFPVLLITGRIFSVNRVKKKIQNSGIYEESEVLENEPFVSARYWVFFDQKTSNQIGFEVKLGKPNFESQQSISPRSHGTHQGFSRRLSQFRRRQLGWSGHLLKRTAVVAAASTNQENVIMNGVECVEFNRVCLTYSSEKNERFYGFGEQFSHMDFKGKRVPIFVQEQGIGRGDQPITFAANLVSYRAGGDWSTTYAPSPFYITSKMKSLYLEGYNYSVFDLTKHDRVQIQMHGDSIQGRILHGNSPLEFIEQFTEVIGRPPELPEWIISGAVVGMQGGTDLVRDVWDKLQTYDVPVSAFWLQDWVGQRNTVIGSQLWWNWEVDTMRYFGWQQLIRHLSAQHIKVMTYCNPCLALMDEKPNRRRNLYEEAKELDILIKDKNGEPYMVPNTAFDVGMLDLTHPHTASWFKQILQEMVDDGVRGWMADFGEGLPVDATLYSGEDPISAHNRYPELWAKINREFVEEWKSNCSGEESEDPEEALVFFMRAGFRDSPKWGMLFWEGDQMVSWQANDGIKSSVVGLLSSGISGYAFNHSDIGGYCAVNLPFFKYQRSEELLLRWMELNAFTTVFRTHEGNKPASNSQFYSNHKTLSHFARLAKVYKAWKFYRIQLVKEASQKGLPVCRHLFLHYPDDEHVHSLSYEQFLVGEEILVVPVLDKGKKNVKVYFPVGESCSWKHIWTGNLYTKQGSEAWVEAPIGYPAIFVKADSVIGETFLKNLREYDIL
;
A
#
# COMPACT_ATOMS: atom_id res chain seq x y z
N MET A 1 3.54 11.48 -28.28
CA MET A 1 3.83 12.32 -27.07
C MET A 1 4.16 11.36 -25.93
N GLU A 2 5.29 11.51 -25.23
CA GLU A 2 5.59 10.67 -24.07
C GLU A 2 4.51 10.87 -22.98
N THR A 3 3.73 9.82 -22.69
CA THR A 3 2.62 9.83 -21.72
C THR A 3 3.10 9.74 -20.27
N LEU A 4 4.38 9.43 -20.07
CA LEU A 4 5.04 9.31 -18.77
C LEU A 4 6.37 10.06 -18.81
N LYS A 5 6.55 10.97 -17.85
CA LYS A 5 7.80 11.68 -17.61
C LYS A 5 8.32 11.35 -16.22
N ILE A 6 9.58 10.92 -16.13
CA ILE A 6 10.20 10.58 -14.84
C ILE A 6 11.28 11.61 -14.50
N THR A 7 11.25 12.14 -13.28
CA THR A 7 12.20 13.15 -12.78
C THR A 7 12.85 12.70 -11.48
N LYS A 8 14.15 12.42 -11.53
CA LYS A 8 14.95 12.06 -10.35
C LYS A 8 15.40 13.31 -9.58
N LYS A 9 15.26 13.29 -8.25
CA LYS A 9 15.61 14.43 -7.38
C LYS A 9 16.65 14.13 -6.30
N HIS A 10 17.40 13.03 -6.42
CA HIS A 10 18.37 12.56 -5.41
C HIS A 10 19.44 13.60 -5.00
N HIS A 11 19.79 14.57 -5.85
CA HIS A 11 20.89 15.52 -5.62
C HIS A 11 20.47 16.99 -5.60
N LYS A 12 19.19 17.31 -5.34
CA LYS A 12 18.77 18.71 -5.26
C LYS A 12 19.32 19.39 -4.00
N HIS A 13 20.11 20.46 -4.20
CA HIS A 13 20.76 21.23 -3.12
C HIS A 13 19.82 22.18 -2.35
N LEU A 14 18.65 22.52 -2.92
CA LEU A 14 17.62 23.34 -2.28
C LEU A 14 16.27 22.64 -2.48
N ASN A 15 15.78 22.00 -1.42
CA ASN A 15 14.51 21.30 -1.42
C ASN A 15 13.39 22.18 -0.87
N ASN A 16 12.20 22.10 -1.47
CA ASN A 16 11.01 22.70 -0.88
C ASN A 16 10.58 21.85 0.32
N PRO A 17 10.64 22.39 1.56
CA PRO A 17 10.34 21.61 2.75
C PRO A 17 8.83 21.41 2.97
N PHE A 18 7.99 22.15 2.23
CA PHE A 18 6.54 22.01 2.17
C PHE A 18 6.11 21.59 0.76
N PRO A 19 6.37 20.34 0.37
CA PRO A 19 5.95 19.83 -0.93
C PRO A 19 4.44 20.01 -1.09
N SER A 20 4.00 20.53 -2.23
CA SER A 20 2.58 20.60 -2.54
C SER A 20 2.01 19.20 -2.75
N ASN A 21 0.74 19.02 -2.37
CA ASN A 21 0.02 17.80 -2.71
C ASN A 21 0.09 17.56 -4.24
N PRO A 22 0.33 16.31 -4.67
CA PRO A 22 0.35 15.99 -6.09
C PRO A 22 -0.99 16.36 -6.72
N ARG A 23 -0.96 16.92 -7.94
CA ARG A 23 -2.18 17.10 -8.73
C ARG A 23 -2.50 15.77 -9.36
N SER A 24 -3.67 15.24 -9.09
CA SER A 24 -4.20 14.05 -9.74
C SER A 24 -5.50 14.40 -10.45
N LEU A 25 -5.95 13.55 -11.35
CA LEU A 25 -7.25 13.64 -12.00
C LEU A 25 -8.34 13.88 -10.93
N PRO A 26 -9.06 15.01 -10.97
CA PRO A 26 -10.10 15.30 -9.99
C PRO A 26 -11.23 14.27 -10.09
N CYS A 27 -12.11 14.22 -9.10
CA CYS A 27 -13.31 13.39 -9.16
C CYS A 27 -14.11 13.72 -10.42
N ILE A 28 -14.17 12.78 -11.36
CA ILE A 28 -14.89 12.93 -12.62
C ILE A 28 -16.38 12.72 -12.38
N GLN A 29 -17.21 13.60 -12.94
CA GLN A 29 -18.66 13.47 -12.89
C GLN A 29 -19.23 13.69 -14.28
N GLY A 30 -20.20 12.86 -14.65
CA GLY A 30 -21.02 13.09 -15.82
C GLY A 30 -22.31 12.29 -15.74
N THR A 31 -23.13 12.43 -16.77
CA THR A 31 -24.49 11.90 -16.79
C THR A 31 -24.52 10.49 -17.34
N LEU A 32 -25.42 9.68 -16.80
CA LEU A 32 -25.82 8.41 -17.38
C LEU A 32 -27.04 8.64 -18.28
N SER A 33 -26.96 8.11 -19.49
CA SER A 33 -28.12 7.87 -20.36
C SER A 33 -28.18 6.40 -20.71
N PHE A 34 -29.30 5.95 -21.25
CA PHE A 34 -29.52 4.56 -21.62
C PHE A 34 -30.46 4.51 -22.82
N ASN A 35 -30.42 3.41 -23.58
CA ASN A 35 -31.26 3.23 -24.75
C ASN A 35 -32.62 2.59 -24.35
N PRO A 36 -33.75 3.33 -24.34
CA PRO A 36 -35.03 2.82 -23.82
C PRO A 36 -35.62 1.59 -24.54
N PRO A 37 -35.47 1.41 -25.86
CA PRO A 37 -35.92 0.21 -26.57
C PRO A 37 -35.23 -1.09 -26.11
N THR A 38 -33.98 -1.02 -25.64
CA THR A 38 -33.21 -2.21 -25.24
C THR A 38 -33.33 -2.51 -23.75
N LEU A 39 -33.59 -1.50 -22.91
CA LEU A 39 -33.63 -1.65 -21.46
C LEU A 39 -35.02 -1.34 -20.88
N PRO A 40 -35.66 -2.30 -20.20
CA PRO A 40 -36.97 -2.09 -19.58
C PRO A 40 -36.88 -1.13 -18.38
N SER A 41 -38.05 -0.74 -17.86
CA SER A 41 -38.15 0.19 -16.72
C SER A 41 -37.50 -0.35 -15.45
N GLN A 42 -37.60 -1.66 -15.21
CA GLN A 42 -36.92 -2.38 -14.15
C GLN A 42 -36.67 -3.82 -14.59
N LYS A 43 -35.49 -4.37 -14.31
CA LYS A 43 -35.16 -5.78 -14.58
C LYS A 43 -34.12 -6.29 -13.60
N ILE A 44 -34.24 -7.56 -13.25
CA ILE A 44 -33.29 -8.28 -12.39
C ILE A 44 -32.54 -9.28 -13.28
N PHE A 45 -31.23 -9.36 -13.10
CA PHE A 45 -30.34 -10.26 -13.82
C PHE A 45 -29.55 -11.08 -12.82
N CYS A 46 -29.42 -12.39 -13.04
CA CYS A 46 -28.61 -13.25 -12.18
C CYS A 46 -27.12 -13.06 -12.48
N ILE A 47 -26.29 -13.05 -11.44
CA ILE A 47 -24.84 -13.19 -11.52
C ILE A 47 -24.51 -14.48 -10.78
N GLY A 48 -24.14 -15.52 -11.53
CA GLY A 48 -24.04 -16.87 -10.98
C GLY A 48 -25.34 -17.34 -10.32
N LYS A 49 -25.18 -18.06 -9.20
CA LYS A 49 -26.28 -18.67 -8.43
C LYS A 49 -26.72 -17.85 -7.21
N ASN A 50 -25.84 -16.99 -6.71
CA ASN A 50 -25.97 -16.38 -5.39
C ASN A 50 -26.23 -14.88 -5.44
N PHE A 51 -25.99 -14.23 -6.59
CA PHE A 51 -26.08 -12.79 -6.71
C PHE A 51 -27.08 -12.37 -7.78
N GLN A 52 -27.56 -11.15 -7.62
CA GLN A 52 -28.45 -10.53 -8.59
C GLN A 52 -28.06 -9.06 -8.78
N LEU A 53 -28.10 -8.61 -10.03
CA LEU A 53 -28.05 -7.20 -10.39
C LEU A 53 -29.46 -6.71 -10.71
N THR A 54 -29.85 -5.59 -10.13
CA THR A 54 -31.10 -4.89 -10.43
C THR A 54 -30.81 -3.63 -11.23
N TRP A 55 -31.44 -3.49 -12.39
CA TRP A 55 -31.49 -2.27 -13.18
C TRP A 55 -32.80 -1.53 -12.91
N GLN A 56 -32.75 -0.21 -12.78
CA GLN A 56 -33.90 0.68 -12.72
C GLN A 56 -33.69 1.89 -13.62
N SER A 57 -34.65 2.22 -14.47
CA SER A 57 -34.56 3.38 -15.37
C SER A 57 -34.98 4.71 -14.72
N LYS A 58 -35.61 4.66 -13.53
CA LYS A 58 -36.04 5.85 -12.78
C LYS A 58 -34.83 6.73 -12.42
N ASN A 59 -35.06 8.03 -12.33
CA ASN A 59 -34.05 9.03 -11.95
C ASN A 59 -32.76 8.98 -12.81
N GLY A 60 -32.90 8.65 -14.10
CA GLY A 60 -31.78 8.64 -15.04
C GLY A 60 -31.02 7.31 -15.16
N GLY A 61 -31.47 6.25 -14.50
CA GLY A 61 -30.85 4.93 -14.58
C GLY A 61 -29.94 4.62 -13.39
N SER A 62 -30.02 3.40 -12.84
CA SER A 62 -29.12 2.93 -11.78
C SER A 62 -29.01 1.40 -11.75
N LEU A 63 -27.89 0.92 -11.25
CA LEU A 63 -27.58 -0.49 -11.04
C LEU A 63 -27.32 -0.76 -9.56
N SER A 64 -27.80 -1.87 -9.04
CA SER A 64 -27.51 -2.33 -7.68
C SER A 64 -27.29 -3.84 -7.66
N ILE A 65 -26.26 -4.29 -6.95
CA ILE A 65 -25.93 -5.69 -6.76
C ILE A 65 -26.25 -6.08 -5.32
N SER A 66 -26.96 -7.20 -5.15
CA SER A 66 -27.29 -7.79 -3.85
C SER A 66 -27.06 -9.30 -3.88
N HIS A 67 -26.80 -9.88 -2.71
CA HIS A 67 -26.83 -11.33 -2.54
C HIS A 67 -28.30 -11.80 -2.43
N GLN A 68 -28.62 -12.97 -2.98
CA GLN A 68 -29.99 -13.50 -3.05
C GLN A 68 -30.60 -13.81 -1.68
N SER A 69 -29.78 -14.08 -0.66
CA SER A 69 -30.28 -14.25 0.72
C SER A 69 -30.73 -12.94 1.36
N GLN A 70 -30.26 -11.79 0.86
CA GLN A 70 -30.56 -10.45 1.38
C GLN A 70 -30.77 -9.45 0.23
N PRO A 71 -31.82 -9.64 -0.61
CA PRO A 71 -31.98 -8.88 -1.85
C PRO A 71 -32.17 -7.37 -1.62
N ASN A 72 -32.66 -6.97 -0.43
CA ASN A 72 -32.89 -5.58 -0.03
C ASN A 72 -31.65 -4.87 0.52
N ARG A 73 -30.51 -5.56 0.67
CA ARG A 73 -29.25 -4.99 1.13
C ARG A 73 -28.25 -4.99 -0.03
N PRO A 74 -28.14 -3.88 -0.79
CA PRO A 74 -27.17 -3.80 -1.86
C PRO A 74 -25.74 -3.75 -1.30
N ILE A 75 -24.88 -4.64 -1.81
CA ILE A 75 -23.45 -4.67 -1.48
C ILE A 75 -22.64 -3.73 -2.39
N TRP A 76 -23.19 -3.36 -3.54
CA TRP A 76 -22.63 -2.37 -4.46
C TRP A 76 -23.77 -1.69 -5.23
N SER A 77 -23.67 -0.39 -5.51
CA SER A 77 -24.70 0.34 -6.27
C SER A 77 -24.14 1.58 -6.95
N THR A 78 -24.60 1.90 -8.15
CA THR A 78 -24.30 3.16 -8.82
C THR A 78 -25.14 4.31 -8.27
N ILE A 79 -24.76 5.54 -8.62
CA ILE A 79 -25.53 6.73 -8.28
C ILE A 79 -26.57 6.95 -9.38
N PRO A 80 -27.87 7.12 -9.06
CA PRO A 80 -28.90 7.33 -10.07
C PRO A 80 -28.60 8.50 -11.01
N GLY A 81 -28.70 8.25 -12.32
CA GLY A 81 -28.53 9.25 -13.38
C GLY A 81 -27.09 9.71 -13.62
N GLN A 82 -26.10 9.08 -12.98
CA GLN A 82 -24.68 9.47 -13.10
C GLN A 82 -23.84 8.34 -13.68
N ALA A 83 -22.86 8.73 -14.49
CA ALA A 83 -21.92 7.80 -15.09
C ALA A 83 -21.13 7.06 -14.00
N PHE A 84 -21.02 5.75 -14.15
CA PHE A 84 -20.25 4.86 -13.27
C PHE A 84 -18.94 4.39 -13.92
N VAL A 85 -18.81 4.49 -15.25
CA VAL A 85 -17.53 4.34 -15.96
C VAL A 85 -17.14 5.68 -16.58
N SER A 86 -15.88 6.06 -16.45
CA SER A 86 -15.31 7.22 -17.13
C SER A 86 -13.86 6.95 -17.50
N ALA A 87 -13.32 7.69 -18.46
CA ALA A 87 -11.94 7.56 -18.88
C ALA A 87 -11.29 8.92 -19.08
N ALA A 88 -9.97 8.95 -18.94
CA ALA A 88 -9.18 10.12 -19.27
C ALA A 88 -7.86 9.74 -19.94
N LEU A 89 -7.33 10.68 -20.71
CA LEU A 89 -5.97 10.67 -21.21
C LEU A 89 -5.21 11.78 -20.49
N ALA A 90 -4.20 11.42 -19.71
CA ALA A 90 -3.39 12.37 -18.97
C ALA A 90 -1.89 12.11 -19.14
N GLU A 91 -1.10 13.16 -19.16
CA GLU A 91 0.36 13.06 -19.00
C GLU A 91 0.71 12.88 -17.52
N THR A 92 1.43 11.80 -17.23
CA THR A 92 1.89 11.46 -15.88
C THR A 92 3.31 11.97 -15.69
N GLU A 93 3.57 12.67 -14.59
CA GLU A 93 4.92 12.91 -14.11
C GLU A 93 5.14 12.15 -12.80
N VAL A 94 6.21 11.35 -12.76
CA VAL A 94 6.68 10.71 -11.54
C VAL A 94 7.94 11.41 -11.06
N GLU A 95 7.92 11.91 -9.85
CA GLU A 95 9.12 12.40 -9.18
C GLU A 95 9.59 11.36 -8.16
N GLU A 96 10.85 10.97 -8.25
CA GLU A 96 11.45 9.94 -7.41
C GLU A 96 12.64 10.51 -6.62
N SER A 97 12.73 10.14 -5.34
CA SER A 97 13.91 10.38 -4.52
C SER A 97 14.04 9.33 -3.42
N ARG A 98 15.02 8.42 -3.55
CA ARG A 98 15.44 7.47 -2.50
C ARG A 98 14.25 6.69 -1.91
N GLY A 99 13.45 6.05 -2.76
CA GLY A 99 12.26 5.30 -2.35
C GLY A 99 11.02 6.15 -2.00
N SER A 100 11.10 7.48 -2.09
CA SER A 100 9.92 8.37 -2.01
C SER A 100 9.43 8.74 -3.41
N PHE A 101 8.12 8.66 -3.63
CA PHE A 101 7.52 8.86 -4.95
C PHE A 101 6.40 9.89 -4.94
N VAL A 102 6.21 10.54 -6.09
CA VAL A 102 5.14 11.50 -6.33
C VAL A 102 4.61 11.29 -7.72
N ILE A 103 3.35 10.91 -7.83
CA ILE A 103 2.71 10.70 -9.12
C ILE A 103 1.72 11.85 -9.34
N THR A 104 1.91 12.60 -10.43
CA THR A 104 1.13 13.79 -10.76
C THR A 104 0.59 13.70 -12.19
N ASP A 105 -0.70 13.98 -12.35
CA ASP A 105 -1.32 14.21 -13.65
C ASP A 105 -1.15 15.69 -14.03
N LYS A 106 -0.24 15.98 -14.96
CA LYS A 106 0.12 17.36 -15.34
C LYS A 106 -0.88 17.99 -16.29
N TYR A 107 -1.14 17.31 -17.41
CA TYR A 107 -2.04 17.76 -18.46
C TYR A 107 -3.04 16.66 -18.74
N VAL A 108 -4.32 16.95 -18.52
CA VAL A 108 -5.42 16.06 -18.87
C VAL A 108 -5.92 16.49 -20.24
N HIS A 109 -5.57 15.72 -21.26
CA HIS A 109 -5.83 16.00 -22.67
C HIS A 109 -7.30 15.77 -23.05
N LEU A 110 -7.88 14.71 -22.48
CA LEU A 110 -9.24 14.28 -22.79
C LEU A 110 -9.87 13.66 -21.55
N VAL A 111 -11.17 13.94 -21.35
CA VAL A 111 -12.00 13.28 -20.34
C VAL A 111 -13.31 12.86 -21.00
N CYS A 112 -13.61 11.56 -20.98
CA CYS A 112 -14.91 11.01 -21.33
C CYS A 112 -15.66 10.67 -20.03
N ASN A 113 -16.53 11.58 -19.62
CA ASN A 113 -17.25 11.55 -18.34
C ASN A 113 -18.75 11.22 -18.47
N HIS A 114 -19.31 11.29 -19.69
CA HIS A 114 -20.68 10.89 -19.94
C HIS A 114 -20.72 9.44 -20.42
N GLN A 115 -21.80 8.73 -20.09
CA GLN A 115 -21.94 7.30 -20.33
C GLN A 115 -23.32 6.98 -20.89
N THR A 116 -23.39 6.14 -21.92
CA THR A 116 -24.61 5.45 -22.35
C THR A 116 -24.52 3.98 -21.96
N VAL A 117 -25.58 3.41 -21.37
CA VAL A 117 -25.76 1.95 -21.30
C VAL A 117 -26.58 1.52 -22.51
N GLU A 118 -25.97 0.71 -23.38
CA GLU A 118 -26.60 0.19 -24.60
C GLU A 118 -27.32 -1.12 -24.33
N ASP A 119 -26.70 -2.03 -23.56
CA ASP A 119 -27.26 -3.35 -23.27
C ASP A 119 -26.74 -3.96 -21.95
N ILE A 120 -27.55 -4.83 -21.36
CA ILE A 120 -27.22 -5.67 -20.20
C ILE A 120 -27.60 -7.12 -20.55
N LYS A 121 -26.59 -7.95 -20.83
CA LYS A 121 -26.75 -9.35 -21.25
C LYS A 121 -26.31 -10.32 -20.16
N VAL A 122 -27.03 -11.42 -20.05
CA VAL A 122 -26.64 -12.60 -19.26
C VAL A 122 -26.07 -13.60 -20.24
N ILE A 123 -24.81 -13.98 -20.06
CA ILE A 123 -24.09 -14.95 -20.89
C ILE A 123 -24.11 -16.29 -20.14
N ASN A 124 -24.61 -17.34 -20.78
CA ASN A 124 -24.60 -18.70 -20.25
C ASN A 124 -23.47 -19.51 -20.88
N GLN A 125 -23.12 -20.63 -20.24
CA GLN A 125 -22.07 -21.53 -20.74
C GLN A 125 -22.38 -22.08 -22.15
N SER A 126 -23.66 -22.28 -22.47
CA SER A 126 -24.13 -22.72 -23.80
C SER A 126 -23.84 -21.70 -24.91
N ASP A 127 -23.76 -20.42 -24.56
CA ASP A 127 -23.65 -19.33 -25.53
C ASP A 127 -22.21 -19.24 -26.06
N LEU A 128 -21.22 -19.66 -25.26
CA LEU A 128 -19.80 -19.75 -25.66
C LEU A 128 -19.51 -20.89 -26.65
N SER A 129 -20.34 -21.93 -26.67
CA SER A 129 -20.19 -23.07 -27.60
C SER A 129 -20.78 -22.84 -28.99
N LEU A 130 -21.54 -21.75 -29.19
CA LEU A 130 -22.27 -21.46 -30.43
C LEU A 130 -21.65 -20.32 -31.27
N GLU A 131 -20.62 -19.64 -30.78
CA GLU A 131 -20.06 -18.45 -31.45
C GLU A 131 -18.74 -18.74 -32.17
N GLY A 132 -18.88 -19.16 -33.43
CA GLY A 132 -17.85 -19.00 -34.44
C GLY A 132 -18.39 -18.16 -35.59
N GLU A 133 -18.75 -16.89 -35.35
CA GLU A 133 -18.94 -15.88 -36.44
C GLU A 133 -19.19 -14.42 -35.98
N ASP A 134 -19.45 -14.12 -34.70
CA ASP A 134 -19.58 -12.73 -34.20
C ASP A 134 -18.26 -12.19 -33.59
N ASN A 135 -17.63 -11.23 -34.28
CA ASN A 135 -16.32 -10.64 -33.92
C ASN A 135 -16.35 -9.68 -32.70
N ASP A 136 -17.52 -9.29 -32.18
CA ASP A 136 -17.61 -8.28 -31.12
C ASP A 136 -17.41 -8.86 -29.70
N LEU A 137 -17.82 -10.10 -29.42
CA LEU A 137 -17.62 -10.76 -28.11
C LEU A 137 -16.16 -11.20 -27.90
N SER A 138 -15.48 -11.63 -28.96
CA SER A 138 -14.07 -12.03 -28.91
C SER A 138 -13.11 -10.85 -28.69
N SER A 139 -13.55 -9.62 -28.94
CA SER A 139 -12.74 -8.40 -28.77
C SER A 139 -12.72 -7.86 -27.32
N GLY A 140 -13.75 -8.16 -26.51
CA GLY A 140 -13.87 -7.71 -25.12
C GLY A 140 -13.61 -8.79 -24.07
N TYR A 141 -13.86 -10.06 -24.41
CA TYR A 141 -13.64 -11.21 -23.53
C TYR A 141 -12.23 -11.78 -23.75
N ASP A 142 -11.30 -11.49 -22.86
CA ASP A 142 -9.98 -12.13 -22.90
C ASP A 142 -10.16 -13.62 -22.59
N LYS A 143 -9.84 -14.50 -23.55
CA LYS A 143 -9.77 -15.96 -23.32
C LYS A 143 -8.74 -16.38 -22.25
N LYS A 144 -8.03 -15.44 -21.62
CA LYS A 144 -7.07 -15.66 -20.53
C LYS A 144 -7.73 -15.89 -19.16
N THR A 145 -8.99 -15.53 -18.95
CA THR A 145 -9.72 -16.04 -17.77
C THR A 145 -9.92 -17.54 -17.97
N ASN A 146 -9.27 -18.35 -17.13
CA ASN A 146 -9.39 -19.80 -17.16
C ASN A 146 -10.90 -20.17 -17.14
N PRO A 147 -11.45 -20.77 -18.21
CA PRO A 147 -12.89 -21.04 -18.30
C PRO A 147 -13.38 -22.01 -17.21
N ASN A 148 -12.46 -22.71 -16.54
CA ASN A 148 -12.75 -23.59 -15.41
C ASN A 148 -13.09 -22.85 -14.10
N ASP A 149 -12.71 -21.57 -13.94
CA ASP A 149 -12.94 -20.79 -12.70
C ASP A 149 -14.14 -19.83 -12.78
N THR A 150 -14.80 -19.75 -13.94
CA THR A 150 -15.91 -18.80 -14.15
C THR A 150 -17.26 -19.50 -13.91
N GLN A 151 -17.99 -19.10 -12.87
CA GLN A 151 -19.34 -19.65 -12.63
C GLN A 151 -20.38 -18.91 -13.47
N PHE A 152 -20.93 -19.60 -14.46
CA PHE A 152 -22.04 -19.10 -15.26
C PHE A 152 -23.36 -19.11 -14.46
N PRO A 153 -24.29 -18.18 -14.75
CA PRO A 153 -24.20 -17.13 -15.77
C PRO A 153 -23.30 -15.94 -15.41
N VAL A 154 -22.64 -15.37 -16.43
CA VAL A 154 -21.85 -14.12 -16.34
C VAL A 154 -22.72 -12.97 -16.81
N LEU A 155 -22.59 -11.79 -16.19
CA LEU A 155 -23.30 -10.59 -16.60
C LEU A 155 -22.36 -9.64 -17.35
N LEU A 156 -22.81 -9.16 -18.50
CA LEU A 156 -22.08 -8.19 -19.32
C LEU A 156 -22.92 -6.93 -19.53
N ILE A 157 -22.36 -5.79 -19.15
CA ILE A 157 -22.91 -4.45 -19.44
C ILE A 157 -22.05 -3.82 -20.53
N THR A 158 -22.67 -3.40 -21.62
CA THR A 158 -21.98 -2.70 -22.71
C THR A 158 -22.57 -1.33 -22.95
N GLY A 159 -21.72 -0.43 -23.45
CA GLY A 159 -22.14 0.92 -23.76
C GLY A 159 -21.02 1.77 -24.31
N ARG A 160 -21.21 3.09 -24.29
CA ARG A 160 -20.19 4.05 -24.72
C ARG A 160 -19.94 5.11 -23.66
N ILE A 161 -18.69 5.50 -23.51
CA ILE A 161 -18.30 6.73 -22.83
C ILE A 161 -17.99 7.80 -23.87
N PHE A 162 -18.29 9.05 -23.57
CA PHE A 162 -18.02 10.14 -24.50
C PHE A 162 -17.76 11.47 -23.77
N SER A 163 -17.12 12.37 -24.51
CA SER A 163 -16.91 13.77 -24.14
C SER A 163 -17.87 14.66 -24.94
N VAL A 164 -18.33 15.74 -24.32
CA VAL A 164 -19.25 16.70 -24.97
C VAL A 164 -18.51 18.01 -25.22
N ASN A 165 -18.56 18.52 -26.46
CA ASN A 165 -18.00 19.83 -26.78
C ASN A 165 -19.07 20.91 -26.60
N ARG A 166 -18.80 21.95 -25.79
CA ARG A 166 -19.71 23.10 -25.68
C ARG A 166 -19.50 24.04 -26.87
N VAL A 167 -20.17 23.78 -27.99
CA VAL A 167 -20.19 24.74 -29.11
C VAL A 167 -21.24 25.83 -28.81
N LYS A 168 -20.78 27.06 -28.53
CA LYS A 168 -21.66 28.23 -28.51
C LYS A 168 -22.04 28.62 -29.95
N LYS A 169 -23.14 28.11 -30.49
CA LYS A 169 -23.74 28.67 -31.71
C LYS A 169 -24.50 29.95 -31.34
N LYS A 170 -23.99 31.12 -31.75
CA LYS A 170 -24.81 32.33 -31.84
C LYS A 170 -25.71 32.18 -33.06
N ILE A 171 -26.99 31.91 -32.85
CA ILE A 171 -27.99 32.01 -33.91
C ILE A 171 -28.31 33.51 -34.06
N GLN A 172 -27.89 34.11 -35.18
CA GLN A 172 -28.24 35.47 -35.53
C GLN A 172 -29.54 35.42 -36.34
N ASN A 173 -30.69 35.34 -35.66
CA ASN A 173 -31.98 35.51 -36.32
C ASN A 173 -32.34 36.99 -36.35
N SER A 174 -32.58 37.51 -37.55
CA SER A 174 -33.13 38.83 -37.77
C SER A 174 -34.58 38.88 -37.27
N GLY A 175 -34.81 39.58 -36.16
CA GLY A 175 -36.11 40.11 -35.77
C GLY A 175 -36.75 39.43 -34.55
N ILE A 176 -36.85 40.22 -33.48
CA ILE A 176 -37.63 40.05 -32.24
C ILE A 176 -37.05 39.03 -31.24
N TYR A 177 -36.79 39.55 -30.04
CA TYR A 177 -36.09 38.90 -28.92
C TYR A 177 -36.85 37.69 -28.37
N GLU A 178 -36.24 36.50 -28.52
CA GLU A 178 -36.26 35.41 -27.54
C GLU A 178 -34.89 34.71 -27.62
N GLU A 179 -34.06 34.84 -26.58
CA GLU A 179 -32.83 34.05 -26.43
C GLU A 179 -33.21 32.61 -26.06
N SER A 180 -33.41 31.76 -27.07
CA SER A 180 -33.49 30.31 -26.87
C SER A 180 -32.09 29.70 -27.03
N GLU A 181 -31.50 29.26 -25.92
CA GLU A 181 -30.28 28.44 -25.92
C GLU A 181 -30.65 27.01 -26.38
N VAL A 182 -30.32 26.66 -27.63
CA VAL A 182 -30.36 25.26 -28.08
C VAL A 182 -28.95 24.68 -27.94
N LEU A 183 -28.75 23.84 -26.92
CA LEU A 183 -27.56 23.01 -26.74
C LEU A 183 -27.67 21.76 -27.62
N GLU A 184 -27.11 21.81 -28.82
CA GLU A 184 -26.76 20.58 -29.55
C GLU A 184 -25.39 20.10 -29.08
N ASN A 185 -25.39 19.08 -28.23
CA ASN A 185 -24.21 18.45 -27.65
C ASN A 185 -23.78 17.27 -28.52
N GLU A 186 -22.99 17.49 -29.58
CA GLU A 186 -22.40 16.37 -30.32
C GLU A 186 -21.13 15.83 -29.61
N PRO A 187 -20.95 14.50 -29.56
CA PRO A 187 -19.82 13.88 -28.90
C PRO A 187 -18.52 14.17 -29.68
N PHE A 188 -17.48 14.65 -28.98
CA PHE A 188 -16.20 14.96 -29.61
C PHE A 188 -15.29 13.73 -29.73
N VAL A 189 -15.30 12.90 -28.69
CA VAL A 189 -14.60 11.61 -28.64
C VAL A 189 -15.53 10.62 -27.94
N SER A 190 -15.61 9.40 -28.47
CA SER A 190 -16.34 8.31 -27.84
C SER A 190 -15.52 7.02 -27.82
N ALA A 191 -15.79 6.14 -26.86
CA ALA A 191 -15.22 4.80 -26.82
C ALA A 191 -16.25 3.82 -26.27
N ARG A 192 -16.19 2.58 -26.74
CA ARG A 192 -16.97 1.49 -26.14
C ARG A 192 -16.38 1.12 -24.77
N TYR A 193 -17.21 0.62 -23.88
CA TYR A 193 -16.76 -0.02 -22.65
C TYR A 193 -17.51 -1.32 -22.42
N TRP A 194 -16.90 -2.19 -21.63
CA TRP A 194 -17.48 -3.43 -21.14
C TRP A 194 -17.30 -3.50 -19.62
N VAL A 195 -18.37 -3.84 -18.90
CA VAL A 195 -18.30 -4.19 -17.49
C VAL A 195 -18.80 -5.62 -17.32
N PHE A 196 -17.91 -6.48 -16.85
CA PHE A 196 -18.20 -7.88 -16.56
C PHE A 196 -18.43 -8.06 -15.06
N PHE A 197 -19.40 -8.89 -14.72
CA PHE A 197 -19.57 -9.43 -13.37
C PHE A 197 -19.74 -10.94 -13.44
N ASP A 198 -18.94 -11.66 -12.66
CA ASP A 198 -19.04 -13.11 -12.55
C ASP A 198 -18.96 -13.55 -11.08
N GLN A 199 -19.66 -14.63 -10.76
CA GLN A 199 -19.59 -15.19 -9.42
C GLN A 199 -18.30 -16.01 -9.28
N LYS A 200 -17.46 -15.65 -8.30
CA LYS A 200 -16.24 -16.40 -7.97
C LYS A 200 -16.51 -17.46 -6.91
N THR A 201 -17.21 -17.07 -5.85
CA THR A 201 -17.65 -17.95 -4.76
C THR A 201 -19.07 -17.57 -4.35
N SER A 202 -19.68 -18.28 -3.40
CA SER A 202 -21.01 -17.89 -2.87
C SER A 202 -21.01 -16.50 -2.23
N ASN A 203 -19.85 -15.97 -1.85
CA ASN A 203 -19.69 -14.72 -1.13
C ASN A 203 -18.92 -13.65 -1.92
N GLN A 204 -18.52 -13.93 -3.16
CA GLN A 204 -17.70 -13.01 -3.95
C GLN A 204 -18.14 -12.90 -5.40
N ILE A 205 -18.12 -11.66 -5.89
CA ILE A 205 -18.32 -11.32 -7.30
C ILE A 205 -17.00 -10.74 -7.82
N GLY A 206 -16.48 -11.30 -8.91
CA GLY A 206 -15.44 -10.67 -9.71
C GLY A 206 -16.03 -9.59 -10.61
N PHE A 207 -15.30 -8.50 -10.81
CA PHE A 207 -15.66 -7.49 -11.80
C PHE A 207 -14.45 -7.09 -12.65
N GLU A 208 -14.73 -6.77 -13.90
CA GLU A 208 -13.74 -6.22 -14.83
C GLU A 208 -14.37 -5.07 -15.63
N VAL A 209 -13.68 -3.94 -15.70
CA VAL A 209 -14.01 -2.80 -16.55
C VAL A 209 -12.94 -2.70 -17.62
N LYS A 210 -13.34 -2.77 -18.89
CA LYS A 210 -12.45 -2.62 -20.05
C LYS A 210 -12.93 -1.50 -20.95
N LEU A 211 -11.98 -0.75 -21.50
CA LEU A 211 -12.24 0.31 -22.47
C LEU A 211 -11.80 -0.08 -23.87
N GLY A 212 -12.58 0.30 -24.86
CA GLY A 212 -12.21 0.24 -26.26
C GLY A 212 -11.36 1.44 -26.65
N LYS A 213 -10.78 1.39 -27.86
CA LYS A 213 -10.02 2.50 -28.41
C LYS A 213 -10.90 3.75 -28.61
N PRO A 214 -10.38 4.96 -28.36
CA PRO A 214 -11.12 6.19 -28.61
C PRO A 214 -11.30 6.41 -30.11
N ASN A 215 -12.54 6.69 -30.50
CA ASN A 215 -12.93 7.12 -31.82
C ASN A 215 -13.10 8.64 -31.81
N PHE A 216 -12.29 9.32 -32.62
CA PHE A 216 -12.38 10.77 -32.85
C PHE A 216 -13.29 11.00 -34.07
N GLU A 217 -14.44 11.64 -33.87
CA GLU A 217 -15.32 11.98 -34.99
C GLU A 217 -14.74 13.20 -35.75
N SER A 218 -14.39 13.00 -37.03
CA SER A 218 -13.85 14.04 -37.91
C SER A 218 -14.97 14.96 -38.42
N GLN A 219 -14.88 16.27 -38.16
CA GLN A 219 -15.70 17.28 -38.82
C GLN A 219 -15.45 17.30 -40.34
N GLN A 220 -16.25 16.60 -41.13
CA GLN A 220 -16.40 16.89 -42.56
C GLN A 220 -17.58 17.83 -42.75
N SER A 221 -17.31 19.13 -42.84
CA SER A 221 -18.32 20.07 -43.36
C SER A 221 -18.51 19.81 -44.85
N ILE A 222 -19.60 19.13 -45.22
CA ILE A 222 -20.04 19.06 -46.62
C ILE A 222 -20.66 20.43 -46.95
N SER A 223 -19.85 21.31 -47.54
CA SER A 223 -20.36 22.54 -48.16
C SER A 223 -20.88 22.20 -49.57
N PRO A 224 -22.14 22.55 -49.95
CA PRO A 224 -22.61 22.37 -51.30
C PRO A 224 -21.95 23.40 -52.23
N ARG A 225 -21.15 22.95 -53.20
CA ARG A 225 -20.59 23.81 -54.25
C ARG A 225 -21.67 24.14 -55.28
N SER A 226 -22.09 25.40 -55.34
CA SER A 226 -22.75 25.99 -56.51
C SER A 226 -21.72 26.75 -57.37
N HIS A 227 -21.65 26.41 -58.65
CA HIS A 227 -20.82 27.08 -59.66
C HIS A 227 -21.27 28.53 -59.91
N GLY A 228 -20.31 29.43 -60.11
CA GLY A 228 -20.53 30.78 -60.61
C GLY A 228 -19.22 31.45 -61.03
N THR A 229 -18.95 31.46 -62.32
CA THR A 229 -17.85 32.13 -63.03
C THR A 229 -17.99 33.66 -63.01
N HIS A 230 -16.90 34.41 -62.86
CA HIS A 230 -16.68 35.66 -63.62
C HIS A 230 -15.21 36.11 -63.66
N GLN A 231 -14.82 36.62 -64.83
CA GLN A 231 -13.49 37.06 -65.27
C GLN A 231 -13.24 38.57 -65.04
N GLY A 232 -11.98 38.96 -64.82
CA GLY A 232 -11.32 39.97 -65.68
C GLY A 232 -10.88 41.35 -65.13
N PHE A 233 -9.57 41.62 -65.30
CA PHE A 233 -8.90 42.87 -65.73
C PHE A 233 -8.36 43.97 -64.76
N SER A 234 -7.06 43.83 -64.45
CA SER A 234 -5.85 44.70 -64.61
C SER A 234 -5.79 46.25 -64.56
N ARG A 235 -4.63 46.72 -64.03
CA ARG A 235 -3.75 47.91 -64.34
C ARG A 235 -4.12 49.28 -63.70
N ARG A 236 -3.23 50.24 -63.35
CA ARG A 236 -1.75 50.43 -63.18
C ARG A 236 -1.48 51.87 -62.62
N LEU A 237 -0.31 52.07 -61.98
CA LEU A 237 0.59 53.28 -61.94
C LEU A 237 0.32 54.57 -61.09
N SER A 238 1.08 54.69 -59.98
CA SER A 238 2.12 55.69 -59.59
C SER A 238 2.11 57.20 -60.01
N GLN A 239 2.36 58.14 -59.06
CA GLN A 239 3.62 58.92 -58.80
C GLN A 239 3.45 60.31 -58.11
N PHE A 240 4.54 60.76 -57.44
CA PHE A 240 5.03 62.11 -57.01
C PHE A 240 5.10 62.38 -55.48
N ARG A 241 6.29 62.40 -54.81
CA ARG A 241 7.37 63.44 -54.61
C ARG A 241 6.87 64.71 -53.86
N ARG A 242 7.54 65.35 -52.87
CA ARG A 242 8.94 65.40 -52.35
C ARG A 242 9.03 66.27 -51.05
N ARG A 243 9.96 65.94 -50.11
CA ARG A 243 10.94 66.77 -49.30
C ARG A 243 10.47 67.93 -48.36
N GLN A 244 11.12 68.34 -47.25
CA GLN A 244 12.21 67.86 -46.34
C GLN A 244 12.41 68.87 -45.16
N LEU A 245 13.30 68.53 -44.20
CA LEU A 245 13.90 69.24 -43.03
C LEU A 245 13.27 68.91 -41.65
N GLY A 246 13.98 68.53 -40.58
CA GLY A 246 15.41 68.22 -40.35
C GLY A 246 15.76 68.20 -38.83
N TRP A 247 16.53 67.18 -38.41
CA TRP A 247 17.48 67.11 -37.25
C TRP A 247 16.91 67.19 -35.81
N SER A 248 17.36 66.47 -34.76
CA SER A 248 18.41 65.46 -34.53
C SER A 248 18.26 64.93 -33.08
N GLY A 249 18.61 63.66 -32.79
CA GLY A 249 18.87 63.20 -31.40
C GLY A 249 18.42 61.76 -31.03
N HIS A 250 19.25 60.77 -31.38
CA HIS A 250 19.45 59.43 -30.74
C HIS A 250 18.52 58.20 -31.04
N LEU A 251 18.91 57.53 -32.13
CA LEU A 251 19.11 56.08 -32.47
C LEU A 251 18.87 54.95 -31.42
N LEU A 252 18.51 53.68 -31.72
CA LEU A 252 17.97 52.90 -32.88
C LEU A 252 17.82 51.41 -32.42
N LYS A 253 16.72 50.65 -32.65
CA LYS A 253 16.48 49.65 -33.74
C LYS A 253 15.09 49.02 -33.50
N ARG A 254 14.00 49.46 -34.15
CA ARG A 254 13.45 49.15 -35.50
C ARG A 254 12.94 47.71 -35.71
N THR A 255 11.61 47.64 -35.67
CA THR A 255 10.70 46.59 -36.12
C THR A 255 10.35 46.75 -37.61
N ALA A 256 10.06 45.60 -38.24
CA ALA A 256 9.02 45.36 -39.26
C ALA A 256 9.31 45.53 -40.79
N VAL A 257 9.29 44.35 -41.44
CA VAL A 257 8.51 43.91 -42.62
C VAL A 257 8.89 44.40 -44.03
N VAL A 258 9.21 43.42 -44.89
CA VAL A 258 8.86 43.39 -46.32
C VAL A 258 8.04 42.12 -46.56
N ALA A 259 6.88 42.28 -47.21
CA ALA A 259 6.08 41.18 -47.72
C ALA A 259 6.52 40.85 -49.16
N ALA A 260 6.70 39.56 -49.45
CA ALA A 260 6.68 39.01 -50.80
C ALA A 260 5.95 37.67 -50.75
N ALA A 261 4.97 37.51 -51.64
CA ALA A 261 4.15 36.31 -51.79
C ALA A 261 4.92 35.22 -52.54
N SER A 262 4.82 33.99 -52.06
CA SER A 262 4.94 32.78 -52.88
C SER A 262 4.08 31.68 -52.28
N THR A 263 3.15 31.21 -53.11
CA THR A 263 2.41 29.97 -52.99
C THR A 263 3.31 28.81 -52.60
N ASN A 264 3.01 28.16 -51.47
CA ASN A 264 3.22 26.72 -51.32
C ASN A 264 2.01 26.19 -50.55
N GLN A 265 1.26 25.33 -51.23
CA GLN A 265 0.39 24.36 -50.60
C GLN A 265 1.28 23.50 -49.69
N GLU A 266 1.37 23.84 -48.40
CA GLU A 266 1.70 22.83 -47.41
C GLU A 266 0.45 22.01 -47.20
N ASN A 267 0.33 20.96 -48.03
CA ASN A 267 -0.29 19.73 -47.61
C ASN A 267 0.38 19.36 -46.29
N VAL A 268 -0.27 19.67 -45.17
CA VAL A 268 0.01 19.01 -43.90
C VAL A 268 -0.39 17.55 -44.12
N ILE A 269 0.57 16.79 -44.63
CA ILE A 269 0.57 15.34 -44.52
C ILE A 269 0.49 15.11 -43.02
N MET A 270 -0.67 14.64 -42.58
CA MET A 270 -0.89 14.04 -41.26
C MET A 270 0.10 12.88 -41.14
N ASN A 271 1.31 13.19 -40.69
CA ASN A 271 2.28 12.20 -40.29
C ASN A 271 1.69 11.48 -39.07
N GLY A 272 1.38 10.19 -39.28
CA GLY A 272 1.07 9.16 -38.29
C GLY A 272 0.52 9.65 -36.96
N VAL A 273 -0.80 9.61 -36.80
CA VAL A 273 -1.42 9.65 -35.47
C VAL A 273 -0.94 8.42 -34.72
N GLU A 274 0.04 8.57 -33.82
CA GLU A 274 0.30 7.60 -32.75
C GLU A 274 -1.04 7.27 -32.11
N CYS A 275 -1.39 5.99 -32.03
CA CYS A 275 -2.68 5.51 -31.53
C CYS A 275 -2.87 6.03 -30.09
N VAL A 276 -3.72 7.03 -29.91
CA VAL A 276 -3.96 7.64 -28.60
C VAL A 276 -4.89 6.73 -27.81
N GLU A 277 -4.41 6.11 -26.73
CA GLU A 277 -5.21 5.21 -25.88
C GLU A 277 -5.48 5.87 -24.52
N PHE A 278 -6.63 5.57 -23.90
CA PHE A 278 -6.89 6.02 -22.53
C PHE A 278 -5.90 5.37 -21.57
N ASN A 279 -5.33 6.17 -20.68
CA ASN A 279 -4.43 5.68 -19.64
C ASN A 279 -4.99 5.90 -18.22
N ARG A 280 -6.25 6.34 -18.12
CA ARG A 280 -7.01 6.42 -16.88
C ARG A 280 -8.37 5.78 -17.08
N VAL A 281 -8.71 4.84 -16.21
CA VAL A 281 -10.07 4.32 -16.06
C VAL A 281 -10.59 4.70 -14.69
N CYS A 282 -11.86 5.12 -14.63
CA CYS A 282 -12.53 5.47 -13.39
C CYS A 282 -13.79 4.63 -13.19
N LEU A 283 -13.92 4.01 -12.02
CA LEU A 283 -15.14 3.34 -11.57
C LEU A 283 -15.76 4.14 -10.42
N THR A 284 -16.99 4.62 -10.62
CA THR A 284 -17.71 5.44 -9.62
C THR A 284 -18.96 4.72 -9.13
N TYR A 285 -19.13 4.64 -7.82
CA TYR A 285 -20.30 4.03 -7.18
C TYR A 285 -20.71 4.80 -5.93
N SER A 286 -21.92 4.54 -5.46
CA SER A 286 -22.54 5.23 -4.33
C SER A 286 -21.90 4.85 -2.99
N SER A 287 -21.84 5.81 -2.09
CA SER A 287 -21.44 5.63 -0.69
C SER A 287 -22.28 6.56 0.20
N GLU A 288 -22.55 6.16 1.42
CA GLU A 288 -23.33 6.98 2.36
C GLU A 288 -22.45 8.05 3.01
N LYS A 289 -23.07 9.17 3.43
CA LYS A 289 -22.35 10.29 4.05
C LYS A 289 -21.64 9.91 5.35
N ASN A 290 -22.25 9.03 6.15
CA ASN A 290 -21.74 8.51 7.43
C ASN A 290 -21.05 7.15 7.30
N GLU A 291 -20.83 6.66 6.07
CA GLU A 291 -20.03 5.45 5.85
C GLU A 291 -18.57 5.73 6.14
N ARG A 292 -17.95 4.88 6.96
CA ARG A 292 -16.53 4.93 7.33
C ARG A 292 -15.79 3.81 6.61
N PHE A 293 -14.54 4.03 6.26
CA PHE A 293 -13.73 3.11 5.45
C PHE A 293 -12.47 2.70 6.22
N TYR A 294 -12.22 1.40 6.36
CA TYR A 294 -11.08 0.83 7.06
C TYR A 294 -10.29 -0.12 6.14
N GLY A 295 -8.98 -0.23 6.33
CA GLY A 295 -8.09 -1.09 5.54
C GLY A 295 -7.01 -0.27 4.85
N PHE A 296 -6.87 -0.46 3.54
CA PHE A 296 -5.85 0.16 2.68
C PHE A 296 -4.40 -0.24 2.95
N GLY A 297 -4.18 -1.39 3.59
CA GLY A 297 -2.85 -1.89 3.95
C GLY A 297 -2.45 -1.48 5.36
N GLU A 298 -1.15 -1.43 5.61
CA GLU A 298 -0.57 -0.87 6.83
C GLU A 298 -0.54 0.65 6.73
N GLN A 299 -1.32 1.32 7.58
CA GLN A 299 -1.53 2.76 7.56
C GLN A 299 -1.28 3.33 8.95
N PHE A 300 -0.58 4.45 9.02
CA PHE A 300 0.02 4.92 10.29
C PHE A 300 -0.63 6.18 10.87
N SER A 301 -1.49 6.85 10.11
CA SER A 301 -2.06 8.16 10.51
C SER A 301 -3.56 8.11 10.78
N HIS A 302 -4.28 7.19 10.15
CA HIS A 302 -5.74 7.18 10.12
C HIS A 302 -6.30 5.75 10.09
N MET A 303 -7.37 5.52 10.85
CA MET A 303 -8.19 4.30 10.74
C MET A 303 -9.39 4.48 9.79
N ASP A 304 -10.03 5.66 9.77
CA ASP A 304 -11.13 5.98 8.86
C ASP A 304 -10.64 6.84 7.68
N PHE A 305 -10.92 6.38 6.45
CA PHE A 305 -10.51 7.03 5.21
C PHE A 305 -11.63 7.83 4.51
N LYS A 306 -12.85 7.90 5.05
CA LYS A 306 -13.88 8.79 4.50
C LYS A 306 -13.35 10.23 4.46
N GLY A 307 -13.63 10.94 3.37
CA GLY A 307 -13.15 12.29 3.14
C GLY A 307 -11.72 12.39 2.60
N LYS A 308 -11.02 11.28 2.38
CA LYS A 308 -9.61 11.25 1.95
C LYS A 308 -9.46 10.74 0.52
N ARG A 309 -8.29 11.01 -0.06
CA ARG A 309 -7.82 10.43 -1.32
C ARG A 309 -6.69 9.47 -1.00
N VAL A 310 -6.89 8.18 -1.18
CA VAL A 310 -5.95 7.15 -0.76
C VAL A 310 -5.17 6.63 -1.97
N PRO A 311 -3.90 7.03 -2.14
CA PRO A 311 -3.03 6.45 -3.17
C PRO A 311 -2.60 5.05 -2.75
N ILE A 312 -2.56 4.13 -3.70
CA ILE A 312 -2.05 2.77 -3.52
C ILE A 312 -0.74 2.64 -4.28
N PHE A 313 0.35 2.89 -3.56
CA PHE A 313 1.71 2.82 -4.09
C PHE A 313 2.69 2.51 -2.98
N VAL A 314 3.45 1.42 -3.15
CA VAL A 314 4.52 1.04 -2.23
C VAL A 314 5.55 2.17 -2.21
N GLN A 315 6.07 2.55 -1.04
CA GLN A 315 7.16 3.52 -0.93
C GLN A 315 7.71 3.56 0.49
N GLU A 316 8.80 4.30 0.68
CA GLU A 316 9.26 4.68 2.02
C GLU A 316 8.13 5.37 2.80
N GLN A 317 7.91 4.96 4.06
CA GLN A 317 6.83 5.53 4.88
C GLN A 317 7.04 7.03 5.16
N GLY A 318 8.30 7.49 5.12
CA GLY A 318 8.71 8.87 5.40
C GLY A 318 8.97 9.18 6.88
N ILE A 319 9.71 10.27 7.13
CA ILE A 319 10.16 10.70 8.46
C ILE A 319 9.28 11.84 9.00
N GLY A 320 8.49 11.54 10.02
CA GLY A 320 7.55 12.44 10.69
C GLY A 320 6.15 12.44 10.07
N ARG A 321 6.01 12.19 8.77
CA ARG A 321 4.73 11.94 8.08
C ARG A 321 3.67 13.03 8.29
N GLY A 322 4.12 14.27 8.39
CA GLY A 322 3.29 15.46 8.67
C GLY A 322 3.56 16.09 10.04
N ASP A 323 4.20 15.37 10.95
CA ASP A 323 4.55 15.88 12.28
C ASP A 323 5.70 16.90 12.19
N GLN A 324 5.39 18.14 12.59
CA GLN A 324 6.37 19.24 12.57
C GLN A 324 7.09 19.37 13.91
N PRO A 325 8.36 19.85 13.93
CA PRO A 325 9.15 20.33 12.78
C PRO A 325 9.94 19.25 12.03
N ILE A 326 9.85 17.97 12.43
CA ILE A 326 10.71 16.92 11.88
C ILE A 326 10.45 16.67 10.39
N THR A 327 9.20 16.62 9.94
CA THR A 327 8.88 16.44 8.50
C THR A 327 9.46 17.57 7.65
N PHE A 328 9.38 18.82 8.12
CA PHE A 328 10.04 19.95 7.45
C PHE A 328 11.54 19.73 7.31
N ALA A 329 12.20 19.30 8.39
CA ALA A 329 13.64 19.11 8.38
C ALA A 329 14.07 17.93 7.49
N ALA A 330 13.32 16.84 7.51
CA ALA A 330 13.55 15.70 6.62
C ALA A 330 13.46 16.12 5.16
N ASN A 331 12.41 16.87 4.77
CA ASN A 331 12.23 17.38 3.41
C ASN A 331 13.32 18.37 2.98
N LEU A 332 13.88 19.14 3.93
CA LEU A 332 14.99 20.05 3.64
C LEU A 332 16.27 19.28 3.29
N VAL A 333 16.56 18.21 4.04
CA VAL A 333 17.76 17.37 3.87
C VAL A 333 17.66 16.48 2.63
N SER A 334 16.51 15.84 2.42
CA SER A 334 16.26 14.95 1.29
C SER A 334 14.86 15.20 0.75
N TYR A 335 14.75 15.39 -0.57
CA TYR A 335 13.49 15.76 -1.22
C TYR A 335 12.38 14.77 -0.86
N ARG A 336 11.34 15.25 -0.17
CA ARG A 336 10.15 14.47 0.25
C ARG A 336 10.40 13.29 1.19
N ALA A 337 11.59 13.17 1.78
CA ALA A 337 11.88 12.12 2.75
C ALA A 337 11.01 12.21 4.03
N GLY A 338 10.29 13.31 4.25
CA GLY A 338 9.35 13.45 5.35
C GLY A 338 8.05 12.65 5.18
N GLY A 339 7.72 12.21 3.96
CA GLY A 339 6.46 11.53 3.65
C GLY A 339 5.22 12.37 3.93
N ASP A 340 4.06 11.71 3.93
CA ASP A 340 2.79 12.29 4.34
C ASP A 340 1.90 11.26 5.06
N TRP A 341 0.64 11.61 5.33
CA TRP A 341 -0.25 10.73 6.09
C TRP A 341 -0.50 9.37 5.41
N SER A 342 -0.34 9.29 4.08
CA SER A 342 -0.68 8.15 3.21
C SER A 342 0.51 7.29 2.80
N THR A 343 1.74 7.75 3.02
CA THR A 343 2.96 7.01 2.65
C THR A 343 3.13 5.78 3.54
N THR A 344 3.39 4.62 2.94
CA THR A 344 3.53 3.32 3.63
C THR A 344 4.33 2.32 2.80
N TYR A 345 5.02 1.41 3.49
CA TYR A 345 5.71 0.26 2.92
C TYR A 345 4.77 -0.82 2.38
N ALA A 346 3.54 -0.90 2.92
CA ALA A 346 2.64 -2.02 2.66
C ALA A 346 1.18 -1.57 2.38
N PRO A 347 0.93 -0.81 1.29
CA PRO A 347 -0.43 -0.48 0.89
C PRO A 347 -1.14 -1.70 0.31
N SER A 348 -2.46 -1.77 0.49
CA SER A 348 -3.30 -2.81 -0.10
C SER A 348 -4.57 -2.19 -0.67
N PRO A 349 -4.99 -2.46 -1.92
CA PRO A 349 -6.20 -1.89 -2.50
C PRO A 349 -7.46 -2.61 -2.00
N PHE A 350 -7.61 -2.80 -0.69
CA PHE A 350 -8.72 -3.48 -0.01
C PHE A 350 -9.30 -2.58 1.08
N TYR A 351 -10.62 -2.57 1.21
CA TYR A 351 -11.29 -1.90 2.34
C TYR A 351 -12.56 -2.63 2.79
N ILE A 352 -12.93 -2.38 4.05
CA ILE A 352 -14.23 -2.73 4.66
C ILE A 352 -14.90 -1.45 5.13
N THR A 353 -16.23 -1.35 5.01
CA THR A 353 -16.99 -0.18 5.48
C THR A 353 -17.85 -0.46 6.71
N SER A 354 -18.19 0.60 7.45
CA SER A 354 -19.18 0.53 8.55
C SER A 354 -20.60 0.17 8.08
N LYS A 355 -20.86 0.14 6.77
CA LYS A 355 -22.12 -0.33 6.17
C LYS A 355 -22.04 -1.79 5.69
N MET A 356 -21.01 -2.51 6.11
CA MET A 356 -20.75 -3.90 5.74
C MET A 356 -20.73 -4.09 4.22
N LYS A 357 -19.95 -3.23 3.55
CA LYS A 357 -19.54 -3.36 2.15
C LYS A 357 -18.02 -3.56 2.11
N SER A 358 -17.54 -4.29 1.12
CA SER A 358 -16.11 -4.55 0.97
C SER A 358 -15.77 -4.78 -0.49
N LEU A 359 -14.63 -4.25 -0.91
CA LEU A 359 -14.10 -4.37 -2.26
C LEU A 359 -12.57 -4.40 -2.21
N TYR A 360 -11.96 -5.17 -3.11
CA TYR A 360 -10.55 -4.99 -3.45
C TYR A 360 -10.27 -5.01 -4.94
N LEU A 361 -9.13 -4.45 -5.35
CA LEU A 361 -8.65 -4.50 -6.72
C LEU A 361 -7.63 -5.61 -6.93
N GLU A 362 -7.68 -6.24 -8.09
CA GLU A 362 -6.68 -7.18 -8.59
C GLU A 362 -5.66 -6.43 -9.46
N GLY A 363 -4.44 -6.97 -9.59
CA GLY A 363 -3.34 -6.32 -10.31
C GLY A 363 -2.49 -5.39 -9.44
N TYR A 364 -1.53 -4.69 -10.09
CA TYR A 364 -0.47 -3.91 -9.42
C TYR A 364 -0.36 -2.46 -9.91
N ASN A 365 -1.21 -2.05 -10.84
CA ASN A 365 -1.23 -0.69 -11.34
C ASN A 365 -1.44 0.32 -10.22
N TYR A 366 -0.81 1.49 -10.35
CA TYR A 366 -1.05 2.60 -9.43
C TYR A 366 -2.53 2.99 -9.46
N SER A 367 -3.14 3.07 -8.29
CA SER A 367 -4.55 3.43 -8.15
C SER A 367 -4.77 4.45 -7.04
N VAL A 368 -5.85 5.21 -7.16
CA VAL A 368 -6.29 6.17 -6.15
C VAL A 368 -7.76 5.91 -5.83
N PHE A 369 -8.06 5.70 -4.55
CA PHE A 369 -9.43 5.67 -4.04
C PHE A 369 -9.80 7.08 -3.58
N ASP A 370 -10.62 7.77 -4.36
CA ASP A 370 -11.16 9.09 -4.00
C ASP A 370 -12.44 8.91 -3.18
N LEU A 371 -12.32 9.12 -1.87
CA LEU A 371 -13.38 9.06 -0.87
C LEU A 371 -13.77 10.47 -0.37
N THR A 372 -13.35 11.53 -1.07
CA THR A 372 -13.54 12.93 -0.64
C THR A 372 -14.99 13.40 -0.74
N LYS A 373 -15.80 12.72 -1.58
CA LYS A 373 -17.22 13.04 -1.77
C LYS A 373 -18.09 12.22 -0.81
N HIS A 374 -19.12 12.87 -0.28
CA HIS A 374 -19.98 12.24 0.72
C HIS A 374 -20.88 11.14 0.16
N ASP A 375 -21.28 11.24 -1.11
CA ASP A 375 -22.29 10.39 -1.76
C ASP A 375 -21.70 9.26 -2.63
N ARG A 376 -20.37 9.17 -2.73
CA ARG A 376 -19.71 8.28 -3.69
C ARG A 376 -18.29 7.90 -3.32
N VAL A 377 -17.82 6.86 -3.98
CA VAL A 377 -16.42 6.50 -4.14
C VAL A 377 -16.08 6.58 -5.63
N GLN A 378 -14.90 7.08 -5.96
CA GLN A 378 -14.34 6.93 -7.30
C GLN A 378 -12.97 6.27 -7.22
N ILE A 379 -12.85 5.10 -7.82
CA ILE A 379 -11.57 4.41 -8.02
C ILE A 379 -10.97 4.92 -9.32
N GLN A 380 -9.76 5.45 -9.27
CA GLN A 380 -9.01 5.92 -10.43
C GLN A 380 -7.81 5.01 -10.64
N MET A 381 -7.75 4.34 -11.79
CA MET A 381 -6.68 3.41 -12.15
C MET A 381 -5.78 4.02 -13.21
N HIS A 382 -4.45 3.94 -13.02
CA HIS A 382 -3.48 4.24 -14.07
C HIS A 382 -3.31 3.02 -14.97
N GLY A 383 -4.13 2.97 -16.02
CA GLY A 383 -4.24 1.86 -16.94
C GLY A 383 -5.46 2.01 -17.85
N ASP A 384 -5.75 0.97 -18.62
CA ASP A 384 -6.86 0.87 -19.58
C ASP A 384 -8.03 0.00 -19.08
N SER A 385 -7.86 -0.62 -17.91
CA SER A 385 -8.80 -1.55 -17.32
C SER A 385 -8.75 -1.53 -15.79
N ILE A 386 -9.82 -2.02 -15.15
CA ILE A 386 -9.91 -2.21 -13.70
C ILE A 386 -10.44 -3.61 -13.46
N GLN A 387 -9.76 -4.39 -12.63
CA GLN A 387 -10.23 -5.69 -12.17
C GLN A 387 -10.29 -5.71 -10.64
N GLY A 388 -11.22 -6.46 -10.08
CA GLY A 388 -11.35 -6.56 -8.63
C GLY A 388 -12.48 -7.47 -8.20
N ARG A 389 -12.75 -7.49 -6.90
CA ARG A 389 -13.86 -8.25 -6.32
C ARG A 389 -14.69 -7.45 -5.35
N ILE A 390 -15.99 -7.72 -5.35
CA ILE A 390 -16.97 -7.24 -4.36
C ILE A 390 -17.30 -8.41 -3.44
N LEU A 391 -17.23 -8.18 -2.13
CA LEU A 391 -17.43 -9.22 -1.13
C LEU A 391 -18.79 -9.07 -0.46
N HIS A 392 -19.38 -10.19 -0.07
CA HIS A 392 -20.60 -10.28 0.73
C HIS A 392 -20.31 -10.95 2.07
N GLY A 393 -20.61 -10.24 3.16
CA GLY A 393 -20.44 -10.73 4.52
C GLY A 393 -21.38 -10.00 5.48
N ASN A 394 -21.55 -10.59 6.66
CA ASN A 394 -22.38 -10.07 7.75
C ASN A 394 -21.56 -9.49 8.90
N SER A 395 -20.24 -9.67 8.90
CA SER A 395 -19.33 -9.08 9.88
C SER A 395 -17.99 -8.68 9.25
N PRO A 396 -17.22 -7.76 9.89
CA PRO A 396 -15.87 -7.44 9.44
C PRO A 396 -14.92 -8.65 9.43
N LEU A 397 -15.08 -9.58 10.38
CA LEU A 397 -14.27 -10.80 10.47
C LEU A 397 -14.48 -11.70 9.25
N GLU A 398 -15.72 -11.87 8.79
CA GLU A 398 -16.04 -12.63 7.58
C GLU A 398 -15.39 -12.02 6.33
N PHE A 399 -15.33 -10.69 6.23
CA PHE A 399 -14.65 -10.03 5.10
C PHE A 399 -13.15 -10.30 5.08
N ILE A 400 -12.48 -10.27 6.25
CA ILE A 400 -11.06 -10.61 6.35
C ILE A 400 -10.84 -12.08 5.98
N GLU A 401 -11.69 -12.98 6.50
CA GLU A 401 -11.60 -14.41 6.20
C GLU A 401 -11.75 -14.69 4.71
N GLN A 402 -12.76 -14.11 4.06
CA GLN A 402 -13.00 -14.26 2.63
C GLN A 402 -11.91 -13.61 1.76
N PHE A 403 -11.41 -12.44 2.17
CA PHE A 403 -10.34 -11.76 1.46
C PHE A 403 -9.05 -12.61 1.49
N THR A 404 -8.64 -13.04 2.69
CA THR A 404 -7.42 -13.84 2.88
C THR A 404 -7.53 -15.26 2.34
N GLU A 405 -8.73 -15.82 2.20
CA GLU A 405 -8.95 -17.09 1.50
C GLU A 405 -8.43 -17.03 0.06
N VAL A 406 -8.60 -15.88 -0.60
CA VAL A 406 -8.21 -15.69 -2.01
C VAL A 406 -6.76 -15.26 -2.15
N ILE A 407 -6.34 -14.25 -1.39
CA ILE A 407 -4.98 -13.70 -1.52
C ILE A 407 -3.92 -14.64 -0.90
N GLY A 408 -4.33 -15.50 0.03
CA GLY A 408 -3.47 -16.37 0.82
C GLY A 408 -3.36 -15.91 2.27
N ARG A 409 -3.12 -16.88 3.17
CA ARG A 409 -2.95 -16.68 4.61
C ARG A 409 -1.51 -16.96 5.03
N PRO A 410 -1.01 -16.30 6.08
CA PRO A 410 0.32 -16.62 6.60
C PRO A 410 0.32 -18.02 7.24
N PRO A 411 1.46 -18.73 7.25
CA PRO A 411 1.61 -20.02 7.89
C PRO A 411 1.63 -19.84 9.41
N GLU A 412 1.42 -20.93 10.15
CA GLU A 412 1.70 -20.89 11.59
C GLU A 412 3.18 -20.54 11.81
N LEU A 413 3.44 -19.59 12.71
CA LEU A 413 4.80 -19.20 13.08
C LEU A 413 5.46 -20.31 13.91
N PRO A 414 6.78 -20.53 13.78
CA PRO A 414 7.51 -21.39 14.69
C PRO A 414 7.26 -21.01 16.14
N GLU A 415 7.03 -21.99 17.02
CA GLU A 415 6.67 -21.69 18.41
C GLU A 415 7.79 -20.90 19.13
N TRP A 416 9.05 -21.17 18.80
CA TRP A 416 10.19 -20.50 19.43
C TRP A 416 10.15 -18.97 19.23
N ILE A 417 9.79 -18.46 18.04
CA ILE A 417 9.82 -17.00 17.76
C ILE A 417 8.78 -16.23 18.58
N ILE A 418 7.70 -16.91 18.97
CA ILE A 418 6.59 -16.34 19.75
C ILE A 418 6.63 -16.71 21.24
N SER A 419 7.70 -17.35 21.70
CA SER A 419 7.81 -17.90 23.08
C SER A 419 8.50 -16.98 24.09
N GLY A 420 9.30 -16.04 23.62
CA GLY A 420 10.13 -15.17 24.44
C GLY A 420 10.58 -13.93 23.67
N ALA A 421 11.44 -13.14 24.30
CA ALA A 421 11.98 -11.93 23.72
C ALA A 421 12.95 -12.22 22.58
N VAL A 422 12.81 -11.48 21.48
CA VAL A 422 13.80 -11.43 20.40
C VAL A 422 14.69 -10.22 20.65
N VAL A 423 15.91 -10.49 21.11
CA VAL A 423 16.89 -9.48 21.49
C VAL A 423 17.59 -8.97 20.23
N GLY A 424 17.07 -7.89 19.67
CA GLY A 424 17.72 -7.15 18.59
C GLY A 424 18.82 -6.26 19.14
N MET A 425 20.07 -6.54 18.75
CA MET A 425 21.25 -5.78 19.17
C MET A 425 22.36 -5.82 18.12
N GLN A 426 23.37 -5.00 18.32
CA GLN A 426 24.59 -4.95 17.50
C GLN A 426 25.81 -4.90 18.44
N GLY A 427 27.00 -5.16 17.92
CA GLY A 427 28.26 -4.93 18.63
C GLY A 427 29.25 -6.09 18.65
N GLY A 428 28.96 -7.20 17.96
CA GLY A 428 29.87 -8.33 17.84
C GLY A 428 29.81 -9.33 19.00
N THR A 429 30.66 -10.37 18.92
CA THR A 429 30.59 -11.55 19.79
C THR A 429 30.64 -11.24 21.28
N ASP A 430 31.57 -10.38 21.71
CA ASP A 430 31.78 -10.11 23.15
C ASP A 430 30.60 -9.38 23.78
N LEU A 431 30.03 -8.39 23.09
CA LEU A 431 28.89 -7.67 23.63
C LEU A 431 27.64 -8.54 23.71
N VAL A 432 27.43 -9.43 22.73
CA VAL A 432 26.33 -10.41 22.77
C VAL A 432 26.46 -11.32 24.00
N ARG A 433 27.67 -11.80 24.32
CA ARG A 433 27.93 -12.63 25.50
C ARG A 433 27.68 -11.86 26.81
N ASP A 434 28.20 -10.64 26.92
CA ASP A 434 27.97 -9.79 28.11
C ASP A 434 26.48 -9.48 28.33
N VAL A 435 25.75 -9.17 27.26
CA VAL A 435 24.30 -8.94 27.34
C VAL A 435 23.56 -10.24 27.70
N TRP A 436 23.97 -11.39 27.17
CA TRP A 436 23.41 -12.68 27.53
C TRP A 436 23.58 -12.99 29.03
N ASP A 437 24.78 -12.83 29.58
CA ASP A 437 25.05 -13.05 31.01
C ASP A 437 24.15 -12.16 31.91
N LYS A 438 23.93 -10.91 31.49
CA LYS A 438 23.00 -9.99 32.15
C LYS A 438 21.55 -10.49 32.05
N LEU A 439 21.10 -10.94 30.88
CA LEU A 439 19.74 -11.46 30.70
C LEU A 439 19.48 -12.71 31.54
N GLN A 440 20.46 -13.61 31.66
CA GLN A 440 20.39 -14.77 32.56
C GLN A 440 20.23 -14.35 34.02
N THR A 441 20.97 -13.32 34.45
CA THR A 441 20.89 -12.80 35.83
C THR A 441 19.49 -12.28 36.18
N TYR A 442 18.73 -11.79 35.20
CA TYR A 442 17.37 -11.28 35.39
C TYR A 442 16.28 -12.31 35.04
N ASP A 443 16.67 -13.55 34.73
CA ASP A 443 15.75 -14.62 34.35
C ASP A 443 14.81 -14.18 33.21
N VAL A 444 15.39 -13.54 32.18
CA VAL A 444 14.61 -13.05 31.04
C VAL A 444 14.27 -14.23 30.13
N PRO A 445 12.98 -14.43 29.79
CA PRO A 445 12.63 -15.39 28.76
C PRO A 445 13.06 -14.86 27.38
N VAL A 446 14.16 -15.40 26.85
CA VAL A 446 14.72 -15.05 25.54
C VAL A 446 14.47 -16.19 24.56
N SER A 447 14.00 -15.88 23.36
CA SER A 447 13.84 -16.85 22.27
C SER A 447 15.00 -16.78 21.27
N ALA A 448 15.47 -15.57 20.97
CA ALA A 448 16.50 -15.38 19.97
C ALA A 448 17.31 -14.09 20.19
N PHE A 449 18.55 -14.09 19.68
CA PHE A 449 19.29 -12.88 19.38
C PHE A 449 19.16 -12.56 17.89
N TRP A 450 18.76 -11.34 17.57
CA TRP A 450 18.75 -10.82 16.21
C TRP A 450 19.90 -9.83 16.03
N LEU A 451 20.84 -10.19 15.15
CA LEU A 451 22.14 -9.56 14.98
C LEU A 451 22.28 -9.01 13.56
N GLN A 452 21.70 -7.83 13.32
CA GLN A 452 21.69 -7.26 11.96
C GLN A 452 23.08 -6.90 11.43
N ASP A 453 24.02 -6.59 12.33
CA ASP A 453 25.40 -6.26 11.99
C ASP A 453 26.31 -7.47 11.82
N TRP A 454 25.73 -8.68 11.66
CA TRP A 454 26.47 -9.90 11.36
C TRP A 454 27.35 -9.76 10.11
N VAL A 455 26.93 -8.94 9.15
CA VAL A 455 27.69 -8.56 7.93
C VAL A 455 28.80 -7.52 8.15
N GLY A 456 28.92 -6.99 9.37
CA GLY A 456 29.80 -5.88 9.71
C GLY A 456 29.18 -4.51 9.47
N GLN A 457 29.95 -3.48 9.82
CA GLN A 457 29.51 -2.08 9.75
C GLN A 457 30.54 -1.20 9.05
N ARG A 458 30.06 -0.09 8.48
CA ARG A 458 30.85 1.03 7.97
C ARG A 458 30.32 2.35 8.48
N ASN A 459 31.22 3.32 8.62
CA ASN A 459 30.84 4.67 9.00
C ASN A 459 30.53 5.50 7.75
N THR A 460 29.36 6.14 7.75
CA THR A 460 28.91 7.04 6.70
C THR A 460 28.56 8.40 7.31
N VAL A 461 28.27 9.40 6.47
CA VAL A 461 27.87 10.74 6.93
C VAL A 461 26.61 10.77 7.80
N ILE A 462 25.79 9.70 7.76
CA ILE A 462 24.52 9.59 8.49
C ILE A 462 24.65 8.77 9.78
N GLY A 463 25.75 8.02 9.92
CA GLY A 463 26.01 7.12 11.03
C GLY A 463 26.61 5.79 10.60
N SER A 464 26.58 4.82 11.51
CA SER A 464 26.96 3.44 11.22
C SER A 464 25.92 2.80 10.31
N GLN A 465 26.35 2.14 9.24
CA GLN A 465 25.53 1.44 8.26
C GLN A 465 26.09 0.04 8.05
N LEU A 466 25.24 -0.90 7.62
CA LEU A 466 25.62 -2.28 7.36
C LEU A 466 26.37 -2.42 6.03
N TRP A 467 27.25 -3.41 5.94
CA TRP A 467 27.77 -3.86 4.64
C TRP A 467 26.73 -4.76 3.97
N TRP A 468 26.14 -4.30 2.87
CA TRP A 468 25.13 -5.08 2.13
C TRP A 468 25.80 -6.12 1.23
N ASN A 469 26.38 -7.12 1.88
CA ASN A 469 27.00 -8.31 1.33
C ASN A 469 26.80 -9.41 2.36
N TRP A 470 25.92 -10.34 2.06
CA TRP A 470 25.28 -11.27 3.00
C TRP A 470 26.19 -12.43 3.41
N GLU A 471 27.33 -12.09 4.02
CA GLU A 471 28.28 -13.03 4.63
C GLU A 471 28.67 -12.56 6.02
N VAL A 472 29.05 -13.49 6.90
CA VAL A 472 29.50 -13.13 8.26
C VAL A 472 30.80 -12.32 8.23
N ASP A 473 30.82 -11.21 8.97
CA ASP A 473 32.03 -10.46 9.30
C ASP A 473 32.75 -11.14 10.47
N THR A 474 33.75 -11.96 10.14
CA THR A 474 34.52 -12.75 11.11
C THR A 474 35.43 -11.92 12.01
N MET A 475 35.69 -10.65 11.68
CA MET A 475 36.43 -9.74 12.58
C MET A 475 35.52 -9.24 13.69
N ARG A 476 34.27 -8.90 13.35
CA ARG A 476 33.28 -8.41 14.30
C ARG A 476 32.64 -9.54 15.12
N TYR A 477 32.32 -10.63 14.44
CA TYR A 477 31.74 -11.85 15.02
C TYR A 477 32.77 -12.97 15.02
N PHE A 478 33.90 -12.73 15.69
CA PHE A 478 34.92 -13.75 15.86
C PHE A 478 34.32 -14.97 16.57
N GLY A 479 34.63 -16.16 16.06
CA GLY A 479 34.04 -17.39 16.58
C GLY A 479 32.52 -17.49 16.42
N TRP A 480 31.96 -16.95 15.33
CA TRP A 480 30.53 -17.01 14.98
C TRP A 480 29.89 -18.38 15.22
N GLN A 481 30.50 -19.44 14.69
CA GLN A 481 30.05 -20.82 14.87
C GLN A 481 30.04 -21.28 16.34
N GLN A 482 30.99 -20.81 17.15
CA GLN A 482 31.00 -21.08 18.59
C GLN A 482 29.91 -20.27 19.31
N LEU A 483 29.65 -19.03 18.90
CA LEU A 483 28.58 -18.20 19.46
C LEU A 483 27.21 -18.83 19.21
N ILE A 484 26.91 -19.22 17.96
CA ILE A 484 25.65 -19.87 17.60
C ILE A 484 25.46 -21.17 18.38
N ARG A 485 26.47 -22.05 18.43
CA ARG A 485 26.37 -23.31 19.19
C ARG A 485 26.17 -23.08 20.69
N HIS A 486 26.81 -22.07 21.27
CA HIS A 486 26.62 -21.75 22.68
C HIS A 486 25.18 -21.29 22.97
N LEU A 487 24.64 -20.38 22.15
CA LEU A 487 23.25 -19.92 22.31
C LEU A 487 22.24 -21.06 22.04
N SER A 488 22.47 -21.86 21.00
CA SER A 488 21.62 -23.01 20.66
C SER A 488 21.58 -24.06 21.78
N ALA A 489 22.70 -24.32 22.47
CA ALA A 489 22.75 -25.19 23.65
C ALA A 489 21.92 -24.67 24.85
N GLN A 490 21.47 -23.41 24.79
CA GLN A 490 20.54 -22.80 25.75
C GLN A 490 19.13 -22.61 25.15
N HIS A 491 18.83 -23.28 24.04
CA HIS A 491 17.59 -23.14 23.25
C HIS A 491 17.34 -21.72 22.71
N ILE A 492 18.40 -20.93 22.51
CA ILE A 492 18.31 -19.58 21.96
C ILE A 492 18.77 -19.58 20.52
N LYS A 493 17.89 -19.08 19.65
CA LYS A 493 18.15 -19.03 18.21
C LYS A 493 18.94 -17.78 17.84
N VAL A 494 19.66 -17.83 16.74
CA VAL A 494 20.32 -16.66 16.14
C VAL A 494 19.58 -16.28 14.88
N MET A 495 19.28 -14.99 14.76
CA MET A 495 18.67 -14.37 13.60
C MET A 495 19.58 -13.30 13.01
N THR A 496 19.50 -13.09 11.70
CA THR A 496 20.37 -12.18 10.96
C THR A 496 19.56 -11.21 10.09
N TYR A 497 20.18 -10.64 9.04
CA TYR A 497 19.60 -9.60 8.20
C TYR A 497 20.05 -9.79 6.74
N CYS A 498 19.13 -9.61 5.80
CA CYS A 498 19.43 -9.49 4.37
C CYS A 498 18.38 -8.61 3.67
N ASN A 499 18.71 -8.14 2.46
CA ASN A 499 17.81 -7.37 1.60
C ASN A 499 18.16 -7.61 0.12
N PRO A 500 17.34 -7.17 -0.85
CA PRO A 500 17.55 -7.44 -2.27
C PRO A 500 18.53 -6.46 -2.96
N CYS A 501 19.30 -5.68 -2.18
CA CYS A 501 20.28 -4.72 -2.67
C CYS A 501 21.70 -5.14 -2.27
N LEU A 502 22.68 -4.82 -3.11
CA LEU A 502 24.09 -5.20 -2.94
C LEU A 502 24.97 -3.95 -3.00
N ALA A 503 25.84 -3.80 -2.00
CA ALA A 503 26.81 -2.71 -1.96
C ALA A 503 28.06 -3.05 -2.78
N LEU A 504 28.74 -2.01 -3.27
CA LEU A 504 30.11 -2.14 -3.75
C LEU A 504 31.03 -2.49 -2.56
N MET A 505 31.90 -3.47 -2.77
CA MET A 505 32.65 -4.12 -1.69
C MET A 505 34.14 -3.79 -1.65
N ASP A 506 34.62 -2.90 -2.52
CA ASP A 506 36.06 -2.58 -2.68
C ASP A 506 36.74 -2.19 -1.36
N GLU A 507 36.02 -1.48 -0.50
CA GLU A 507 36.51 -0.96 0.77
C GLU A 507 36.36 -1.92 1.97
N LYS A 508 35.66 -3.06 1.84
CA LYS A 508 35.51 -4.02 2.95
C LYS A 508 36.78 -4.87 3.08
N PRO A 509 37.50 -4.82 4.22
CA PRO A 509 38.84 -5.42 4.35
C PRO A 509 38.83 -6.95 4.45
N ASN A 510 37.75 -7.55 4.95
CA ASN A 510 37.62 -8.98 5.24
C ASN A 510 36.48 -9.64 4.44
N ARG A 511 36.24 -9.19 3.22
CA ARG A 511 35.27 -9.83 2.32
C ARG A 511 35.80 -11.17 1.81
N ARG A 512 34.98 -12.22 1.82
CA ARG A 512 35.34 -13.49 1.13
C ARG A 512 34.69 -13.55 -0.24
N ARG A 513 33.45 -13.07 -0.34
CA ARG A 513 32.69 -12.97 -1.59
C ARG A 513 32.38 -11.52 -1.93
N ASN A 514 32.20 -11.26 -3.22
CA ASN A 514 31.74 -9.97 -3.72
C ASN A 514 30.42 -10.20 -4.47
N LEU A 515 29.31 -10.21 -3.72
CA LEU A 515 28.00 -10.57 -4.26
C LEU A 515 27.53 -9.61 -5.34
N TYR A 516 27.93 -8.34 -5.29
CA TYR A 516 27.61 -7.37 -6.34
C TYR A 516 28.25 -7.75 -7.67
N GLU A 517 29.55 -8.10 -7.68
CA GLU A 517 30.22 -8.51 -8.92
C GLU A 517 29.70 -9.86 -9.43
N GLU A 518 29.39 -10.81 -8.53
CA GLU A 518 28.75 -12.07 -8.92
C GLU A 518 27.38 -11.82 -9.60
N ALA A 519 26.55 -10.96 -9.01
CA ALA A 519 25.24 -10.61 -9.57
C ALA A 519 25.36 -9.88 -10.92
N LYS A 520 26.40 -9.05 -11.07
CA LYS A 520 26.70 -8.37 -12.33
C LYS A 520 27.18 -9.33 -13.41
N GLU A 521 28.05 -10.29 -13.09
CA GLU A 521 28.52 -11.33 -14.01
C GLU A 521 27.37 -12.25 -14.48
N LEU A 522 26.41 -12.51 -13.60
CA LEU A 522 25.20 -13.29 -13.90
C LEU A 522 24.10 -12.49 -14.62
N ASP A 523 24.28 -11.19 -14.82
CA ASP A 523 23.31 -10.28 -15.43
C ASP A 523 21.95 -10.23 -14.70
N ILE A 524 21.96 -10.35 -13.37
CA ILE A 524 20.76 -10.39 -12.52
C ILE A 524 20.48 -9.10 -11.74
N LEU A 525 21.14 -8.00 -12.11
CA LEU A 525 20.85 -6.66 -11.59
C LEU A 525 19.84 -5.96 -12.49
N ILE A 526 18.96 -5.15 -11.91
CA ILE A 526 18.08 -4.28 -12.70
C ILE A 526 18.92 -3.33 -13.56
N LYS A 527 18.41 -2.94 -14.73
CA LYS A 527 19.14 -2.12 -15.70
C LYS A 527 18.57 -0.73 -15.87
N ASP A 528 19.43 0.22 -16.22
CA ASP A 528 19.00 1.53 -16.66
C ASP A 528 18.55 1.51 -18.14
N LYS A 529 18.13 2.67 -18.66
CA LYS A 529 17.71 2.84 -20.06
C LYS A 529 18.81 2.57 -21.10
N ASN A 530 20.08 2.56 -20.69
CA ASN A 530 21.22 2.28 -21.55
C ASN A 530 21.60 0.78 -21.54
N GLY A 531 20.95 -0.02 -20.68
CA GLY A 531 21.23 -1.44 -20.51
C GLY A 531 22.35 -1.74 -19.51
N GLU A 532 22.85 -0.74 -18.78
CA GLU A 532 23.87 -0.91 -17.74
C GLU A 532 23.23 -1.21 -16.37
N PRO A 533 23.95 -1.85 -15.43
CA PRO A 533 23.45 -2.05 -14.08
C PRO A 533 23.00 -0.73 -13.44
N TYR A 534 21.77 -0.71 -12.94
CA TYR A 534 21.20 0.46 -12.31
C TYR A 534 21.73 0.61 -10.89
N MET A 535 22.51 1.67 -10.67
CA MET A 535 22.97 2.05 -9.33
C MET A 535 21.92 2.91 -8.64
N VAL A 536 21.16 2.30 -7.72
CA VAL A 536 20.08 2.96 -6.98
C VAL A 536 20.69 3.84 -5.88
N PRO A 537 20.42 5.16 -5.86
CA PRO A 537 20.93 6.03 -4.81
C PRO A 537 20.19 5.76 -3.50
N ASN A 538 20.86 5.13 -2.54
CA ASN A 538 20.39 5.05 -1.17
C ASN A 538 20.88 6.28 -0.36
N THR A 539 20.45 6.40 0.88
CA THR A 539 20.69 7.59 1.70
C THR A 539 22.19 7.89 1.87
N ALA A 540 23.02 6.84 2.03
CA ALA A 540 24.44 6.96 2.33
C ALA A 540 25.40 6.55 1.18
N PHE A 541 24.97 5.65 0.29
CA PHE A 541 25.79 5.06 -0.77
C PHE A 541 24.89 4.51 -1.88
N ASP A 542 25.44 4.30 -3.06
CA ASP A 542 24.70 3.68 -4.17
C ASP A 542 24.78 2.15 -4.10
N VAL A 543 23.74 1.48 -4.59
CA VAL A 543 23.61 0.01 -4.52
C VAL A 543 23.15 -0.57 -5.84
N GLY A 544 23.62 -1.78 -6.16
CA GLY A 544 22.98 -2.60 -7.19
C GLY A 544 21.74 -3.26 -6.62
N MET A 545 20.62 -3.20 -7.32
CA MET A 545 19.38 -3.85 -6.90
C MET A 545 19.12 -5.08 -7.77
N LEU A 546 18.71 -6.19 -7.14
CA LEU A 546 18.47 -7.45 -7.84
C LEU A 546 17.21 -7.37 -8.70
N ASP A 547 17.29 -7.90 -9.91
CA ASP A 547 16.13 -8.14 -10.76
C ASP A 547 15.46 -9.46 -10.35
N LEU A 548 14.43 -9.35 -9.51
CA LEU A 548 13.69 -10.53 -9.00
C LEU A 548 12.85 -11.21 -10.08
N THR A 549 12.72 -10.61 -11.27
CA THR A 549 12.00 -11.20 -12.42
C THR A 549 12.91 -12.09 -13.26
N HIS A 550 14.23 -11.97 -13.10
CA HIS A 550 15.20 -12.80 -13.80
C HIS A 550 15.21 -14.24 -13.24
N PRO A 551 15.15 -15.29 -14.09
CA PRO A 551 14.98 -16.67 -13.65
C PRO A 551 16.11 -17.23 -12.78
N HIS A 552 17.32 -16.67 -12.88
CA HIS A 552 18.47 -17.07 -12.06
C HIS A 552 18.53 -16.42 -10.68
N THR A 553 17.87 -15.28 -10.47
CA THR A 553 18.00 -14.49 -9.24
C THR A 553 17.54 -15.26 -8.01
N ALA A 554 16.37 -15.92 -8.10
CA ALA A 554 15.82 -16.68 -6.99
C ALA A 554 16.76 -17.80 -6.55
N SER A 555 17.23 -18.63 -7.49
CA SER A 555 18.14 -19.74 -7.19
C SER A 555 19.46 -19.25 -6.57
N TRP A 556 20.05 -18.19 -7.15
CA TRP A 556 21.29 -17.59 -6.63
C TRP A 556 21.10 -17.05 -5.20
N PHE A 557 20.01 -16.33 -4.94
CA PHE A 557 19.75 -15.78 -3.60
C PHE A 557 19.44 -16.87 -2.57
N LYS A 558 18.72 -17.93 -2.97
CA LYS A 558 18.45 -19.08 -2.10
C LYS A 558 19.73 -19.78 -1.65
N GLN A 559 20.81 -19.77 -2.44
CA GLN A 559 22.11 -20.30 -2.01
C GLN A 559 22.72 -19.48 -0.87
N ILE A 560 22.57 -18.15 -0.89
CA ILE A 560 23.01 -17.27 0.21
C ILE A 560 22.21 -17.60 1.48
N LEU A 561 20.88 -17.76 1.36
CA LEU A 561 20.03 -18.16 2.48
C LEU A 561 20.41 -19.55 3.02
N GLN A 562 20.75 -20.49 2.13
CA GLN A 562 21.25 -21.82 2.52
C GLN A 562 22.53 -21.70 3.33
N GLU A 563 23.51 -20.89 2.89
CA GLU A 563 24.75 -20.64 3.63
C GLU A 563 24.50 -20.06 5.04
N MET A 564 23.52 -19.15 5.17
CA MET A 564 23.12 -18.61 6.47
C MET A 564 22.56 -19.71 7.39
N VAL A 565 21.69 -20.57 6.87
CA VAL A 565 21.07 -21.65 7.65
C VAL A 565 22.05 -22.75 8.01
N ASP A 566 22.97 -23.09 7.09
CA ASP A 566 24.08 -24.02 7.31
C ASP A 566 25.01 -23.52 8.43
N ASP A 567 25.17 -22.20 8.56
CA ASP A 567 25.87 -21.57 9.67
C ASP A 567 25.12 -21.70 11.02
N GLY A 568 23.86 -22.13 11.01
CA GLY A 568 23.02 -22.32 12.20
C GLY A 568 22.04 -21.18 12.47
N VAL A 569 21.86 -20.24 11.53
CA VAL A 569 20.83 -19.20 11.61
C VAL A 569 19.44 -19.84 11.48
N ARG A 570 18.46 -19.33 12.23
CA ARG A 570 17.05 -19.80 12.19
C ARG A 570 16.04 -18.72 11.82
N GLY A 571 16.50 -17.49 11.61
CA GLY A 571 15.64 -16.50 11.00
C GLY A 571 16.37 -15.23 10.59
N TRP A 572 15.67 -14.33 9.90
CA TRP A 572 16.28 -13.09 9.44
C TRP A 572 15.24 -12.00 9.21
N MET A 573 15.68 -10.75 9.28
CA MET A 573 14.95 -9.64 8.67
C MET A 573 15.20 -9.70 7.17
N ALA A 574 14.15 -9.86 6.38
CA ALA A 574 14.15 -9.74 4.92
C ALA A 574 13.66 -8.32 4.58
N ASP A 575 14.58 -7.37 4.65
CA ASP A 575 14.29 -5.93 4.61
C ASP A 575 14.09 -5.40 3.17
N PHE A 576 13.62 -4.16 3.06
CA PHE A 576 13.31 -3.46 1.81
C PHE A 576 12.23 -4.15 0.94
N GLY A 577 12.11 -3.69 -0.29
CA GLY A 577 11.12 -4.11 -1.29
C GLY A 577 10.44 -2.91 -1.96
N GLU A 578 10.44 -1.76 -1.28
CA GLU A 578 9.76 -0.52 -1.68
C GLU A 578 10.56 0.40 -2.61
N GLY A 579 11.77 0.01 -2.98
CA GLY A 579 12.76 0.90 -3.62
C GLY A 579 12.91 0.74 -5.13
N LEU A 580 12.12 -0.11 -5.81
CA LEU A 580 12.32 -0.39 -7.23
C LEU A 580 12.14 0.90 -8.07
N PRO A 581 13.14 1.39 -8.81
CA PRO A 581 12.95 2.59 -9.60
C PRO A 581 11.90 2.42 -10.69
N VAL A 582 11.05 3.42 -10.90
CA VAL A 582 9.97 3.36 -11.91
C VAL A 582 10.46 3.58 -13.35
N ASP A 583 11.76 3.83 -13.53
CA ASP A 583 12.45 3.91 -14.83
C ASP A 583 13.45 2.75 -15.04
N ALA A 584 13.39 1.71 -14.22
CA ALA A 584 14.21 0.52 -14.38
C ALA A 584 13.74 -0.33 -15.57
N THR A 585 14.68 -1.01 -16.21
CA THR A 585 14.41 -2.08 -17.18
C THR A 585 14.59 -3.43 -16.49
N LEU A 586 13.54 -4.24 -16.52
CA LEU A 586 13.51 -5.59 -15.94
C LEU A 586 13.59 -6.65 -17.03
N TYR A 587 14.14 -7.82 -16.69
CA TYR A 587 14.23 -9.00 -17.56
C TYR A 587 12.86 -9.43 -18.09
N SER A 588 11.82 -9.37 -17.25
CA SER A 588 10.45 -9.71 -17.65
C SER A 588 9.85 -8.78 -18.72
N GLY A 589 10.39 -7.58 -18.91
CA GLY A 589 9.83 -6.55 -19.78
C GLY A 589 8.49 -5.97 -19.29
N GLU A 590 8.12 -6.23 -18.03
CA GLU A 590 6.90 -5.69 -17.43
C GLU A 590 6.97 -4.17 -17.24
N ASP A 591 5.81 -3.51 -17.18
CA ASP A 591 5.74 -2.08 -16.88
C ASP A 591 6.35 -1.79 -15.49
N PRO A 592 7.34 -0.89 -15.37
CA PRO A 592 8.09 -0.69 -14.14
C PRO A 592 7.24 -0.10 -13.00
N ILE A 593 6.15 0.61 -13.28
CA ILE A 593 5.25 1.13 -12.24
C ILE A 593 4.45 -0.02 -11.62
N SER A 594 3.98 -0.95 -12.45
CA SER A 594 3.29 -2.15 -12.00
C SER A 594 4.25 -3.12 -11.30
N ALA A 595 5.47 -3.26 -11.83
CA ALA A 595 6.56 -4.01 -11.21
C ALA A 595 6.89 -3.50 -9.81
N HIS A 596 6.88 -2.18 -9.61
CA HIS A 596 7.20 -1.53 -8.35
C HIS A 596 6.33 -2.06 -7.20
N ASN A 597 5.01 -2.04 -7.39
CA ASN A 597 4.07 -2.54 -6.39
C ASN A 597 4.19 -4.07 -6.20
N ARG A 598 4.63 -4.81 -7.23
CA ARG A 598 4.79 -6.27 -7.16
C ARG A 598 6.10 -6.71 -6.52
N TYR A 599 7.12 -5.87 -6.53
CA TYR A 599 8.47 -6.21 -6.09
C TYR A 599 8.55 -6.74 -4.66
N PRO A 600 7.86 -6.16 -3.64
CA PRO A 600 7.85 -6.72 -2.29
C PRO A 600 7.31 -8.15 -2.21
N GLU A 601 6.33 -8.51 -3.05
CA GLU A 601 5.76 -9.85 -3.09
C GLU A 601 6.72 -10.87 -3.73
N LEU A 602 7.46 -10.48 -4.77
CA LEU A 602 8.51 -11.32 -5.35
C LEU A 602 9.63 -11.58 -4.34
N TRP A 603 10.01 -10.54 -3.60
CA TRP A 603 11.01 -10.66 -2.54
C TRP A 603 10.54 -11.60 -1.42
N ALA A 604 9.30 -11.45 -0.96
CA ALA A 604 8.68 -12.34 0.01
C ALA A 604 8.61 -13.78 -0.48
N LYS A 605 8.27 -13.97 -1.76
CA LYS A 605 8.14 -15.28 -2.38
C LYS A 605 9.47 -16.05 -2.39
N ILE A 606 10.59 -15.41 -2.75
CA ILE A 606 11.91 -16.08 -2.75
C ILE A 606 12.26 -16.59 -1.35
N ASN A 607 12.06 -15.76 -0.33
CA ASN A 607 12.31 -16.14 1.07
C ASN A 607 11.37 -17.26 1.53
N ARG A 608 10.08 -17.21 1.13
CA ARG A 608 9.12 -18.26 1.49
C ARG A 608 9.44 -19.60 0.85
N GLU A 609 9.67 -19.62 -0.45
CA GLU A 609 9.99 -20.85 -1.17
C GLU A 609 11.25 -21.49 -0.59
N PHE A 610 12.26 -20.70 -0.21
CA PHE A 610 13.43 -21.23 0.49
C PHE A 610 13.06 -21.95 1.79
N VAL A 611 12.23 -21.34 2.64
CA VAL A 611 11.82 -21.95 3.91
C VAL A 611 11.04 -23.26 3.67
N GLU A 612 10.16 -23.29 2.67
CA GLU A 612 9.37 -24.48 2.32
C GLU A 612 10.23 -25.59 1.70
N GLU A 613 11.18 -25.25 0.83
CA GLU A 613 12.17 -26.16 0.25
C GLU A 613 13.08 -26.74 1.34
N TRP A 614 13.62 -25.88 2.21
CA TRP A 614 14.45 -26.31 3.35
C TRP A 614 13.70 -27.28 4.24
N LYS A 615 12.45 -26.95 4.61
CA LYS A 615 11.60 -27.81 5.44
C LYS A 615 11.38 -29.18 4.77
N SER A 616 11.13 -29.20 3.46
CA SER A 616 10.90 -30.43 2.70
C SER A 616 12.16 -31.30 2.54
N ASN A 617 13.35 -30.68 2.56
CA ASN A 617 14.62 -31.40 2.50
C ASN A 617 15.03 -31.99 3.86
N CYS A 618 14.56 -31.41 4.97
CA CYS A 618 14.83 -31.89 6.32
C CYS A 618 13.94 -33.07 6.76
N SER A 619 12.86 -33.40 6.03
CA SER A 619 11.89 -34.47 6.40
C SER A 619 12.38 -35.92 6.21
N GLY A 620 13.57 -36.26 6.73
CA GLY A 620 14.07 -37.63 6.93
C GLY A 620 13.79 -38.18 8.34
N GLU A 621 14.01 -39.49 8.57
CA GLU A 621 13.66 -40.22 9.81
C GLU A 621 14.35 -39.74 11.11
N GLU A 622 15.24 -38.74 11.05
CA GLU A 622 15.84 -38.09 12.22
C GLU A 622 15.80 -36.56 12.06
N SER A 623 14.92 -35.89 12.84
CA SER A 623 14.79 -34.44 13.09
C SER A 623 13.85 -33.57 12.22
N GLU A 624 12.54 -33.85 12.25
CA GLU A 624 11.55 -32.76 12.26
C GLU A 624 11.47 -32.17 13.68
N ASP A 625 12.49 -31.43 14.14
CA ASP A 625 12.36 -30.69 15.39
C ASP A 625 11.64 -29.35 15.10
N PRO A 626 10.40 -29.14 15.56
CA PRO A 626 9.71 -27.86 15.40
C PRO A 626 10.48 -26.68 16.02
N GLU A 627 11.42 -26.94 16.94
CA GLU A 627 12.32 -25.93 17.49
C GLU A 627 13.34 -25.40 16.47
N GLU A 628 13.58 -26.09 15.35
CA GLU A 628 14.56 -25.70 14.33
C GLU A 628 13.92 -25.06 13.08
N ALA A 629 12.60 -24.84 13.09
CA ALA A 629 11.90 -24.22 11.96
C ALA A 629 12.38 -22.79 11.68
N LEU A 630 12.50 -22.44 10.40
CA LEU A 630 12.95 -21.11 9.95
C LEU A 630 11.83 -20.07 9.99
N VAL A 631 12.17 -18.80 10.21
CA VAL A 631 11.24 -17.66 10.11
C VAL A 631 11.94 -16.42 9.55
N PHE A 632 11.25 -15.65 8.72
CA PHE A 632 11.72 -14.32 8.33
C PHE A 632 10.63 -13.27 8.53
N PHE A 633 11.04 -12.01 8.64
CA PHE A 633 10.12 -10.90 8.78
C PHE A 633 10.42 -9.73 7.84
N MET A 634 9.37 -9.05 7.39
CA MET A 634 9.38 -8.06 6.30
C MET A 634 8.62 -6.79 6.66
N ARG A 635 8.99 -5.63 6.08
CA ARG A 635 8.21 -4.38 6.21
C ARG A 635 7.39 -4.09 4.97
N ALA A 636 7.98 -4.28 3.79
CA ALA A 636 7.35 -3.96 2.54
C ALA A 636 6.34 -5.05 2.15
N GLY A 637 5.24 -4.63 1.56
CA GLY A 637 4.23 -5.54 1.09
C GLY A 637 3.26 -4.91 0.10
N PHE A 638 2.45 -5.77 -0.48
CA PHE A 638 1.29 -5.40 -1.27
C PHE A 638 0.18 -6.42 -1.01
N ARG A 639 -0.86 -6.44 -1.84
CA ARG A 639 -2.09 -7.21 -1.63
C ARG A 639 -1.87 -8.69 -1.31
N ASP A 640 -1.01 -9.40 -2.04
CA ASP A 640 -0.77 -10.85 -1.89
C ASP A 640 0.39 -11.18 -0.94
N SER A 641 1.02 -10.17 -0.32
CA SER A 641 2.10 -10.39 0.65
C SER A 641 1.73 -11.32 1.81
N PRO A 642 0.50 -11.34 2.36
CA PRO A 642 0.12 -12.29 3.41
C PRO A 642 0.30 -13.78 3.03
N LYS A 643 0.27 -14.12 1.74
CA LYS A 643 0.57 -15.47 1.24
C LYS A 643 2.02 -15.86 1.46
N TRP A 644 2.92 -14.94 1.16
CA TRP A 644 4.36 -15.18 1.05
C TRP A 644 5.10 -14.80 2.34
N GLY A 645 4.80 -13.64 2.92
CA GLY A 645 5.40 -13.21 4.19
C GLY A 645 5.03 -14.14 5.34
N MET A 646 5.99 -14.46 6.21
CA MET A 646 5.72 -15.24 7.43
C MET A 646 5.35 -14.34 8.60
N LEU A 647 6.05 -13.22 8.76
CA LEU A 647 5.86 -12.23 9.82
C LEU A 647 6.11 -10.84 9.22
N PHE A 648 5.37 -9.83 9.66
CA PHE A 648 5.62 -8.45 9.30
C PHE A 648 6.12 -7.65 10.50
N TRP A 649 6.84 -6.57 10.22
CA TRP A 649 7.05 -5.50 11.20
C TRP A 649 6.74 -4.15 10.57
N GLU A 650 6.35 -3.21 11.41
CA GLU A 650 5.82 -1.91 11.01
C GLU A 650 6.83 -0.93 10.36
N GLY A 651 8.07 -1.35 10.08
CA GLY A 651 9.09 -0.44 9.54
C GLY A 651 9.65 0.55 10.58
N ASP A 652 10.02 1.73 10.11
CA ASP A 652 10.98 2.61 10.79
C ASP A 652 10.29 3.78 11.53
N GLN A 653 9.52 3.51 12.59
CA GLN A 653 8.95 4.60 13.40
C GLN A 653 10.04 5.51 14.00
N MET A 654 9.75 6.80 14.15
CA MET A 654 10.64 7.67 14.94
C MET A 654 10.64 7.28 16.40
N VAL A 655 11.76 7.60 17.07
CA VAL A 655 11.91 7.52 18.53
C VAL A 655 11.13 8.66 19.22
N SER A 656 9.82 8.72 19.02
CA SER A 656 8.97 9.86 19.38
C SER A 656 7.59 9.47 19.95
N TRP A 657 6.92 10.46 20.53
CA TRP A 657 5.53 10.38 21.02
C TRP A 657 4.52 10.95 20.01
N GLN A 658 4.97 11.25 18.79
CA GLN A 658 4.15 11.96 17.81
C GLN A 658 3.08 11.04 17.19
N ALA A 659 2.08 11.65 16.58
CA ALA A 659 0.86 10.95 16.18
C ALA A 659 1.03 10.13 14.90
N ASN A 660 1.81 10.63 13.94
CA ASN A 660 1.90 10.07 12.59
C ASN A 660 3.16 9.23 12.36
N ASP A 661 4.17 9.33 13.24
CA ASP A 661 5.41 8.57 13.09
C ASP A 661 6.08 8.27 14.45
N GLY A 662 5.32 7.86 15.46
CA GLY A 662 5.81 7.55 16.80
C GLY A 662 5.09 6.36 17.41
N ILE A 663 5.11 6.24 18.74
CA ILE A 663 4.43 5.13 19.44
C ILE A 663 2.90 5.10 19.20
N LYS A 664 2.28 6.22 18.81
CA LYS A 664 0.85 6.26 18.45
C LYS A 664 0.62 5.64 17.09
N SER A 665 1.43 6.03 16.11
CA SER A 665 1.31 5.50 14.75
C SER A 665 1.61 4.01 14.68
N SER A 666 2.46 3.48 15.57
CA SER A 666 2.67 2.03 15.63
C SER A 666 1.38 1.26 15.96
N VAL A 667 0.55 1.78 16.88
CA VAL A 667 -0.75 1.16 17.15
C VAL A 667 -1.69 1.27 15.94
N VAL A 668 -1.70 2.40 15.22
CA VAL A 668 -2.51 2.55 14.00
C VAL A 668 -2.04 1.58 12.90
N GLY A 669 -0.73 1.43 12.70
CA GLY A 669 -0.12 0.48 11.77
C GLY A 669 -0.51 -0.95 12.07
N LEU A 670 -0.32 -1.39 13.31
CA LEU A 670 -0.72 -2.70 13.82
C LEU A 670 -2.18 -3.07 13.50
N LEU A 671 -3.09 -2.12 13.71
CA LEU A 671 -4.53 -2.37 13.58
C LEU A 671 -5.02 -2.30 12.13
N SER A 672 -4.52 -1.35 11.35
CA SER A 672 -4.86 -1.21 9.93
C SER A 672 -4.27 -2.34 9.09
N SER A 673 -3.05 -2.77 9.38
CA SER A 673 -2.42 -3.93 8.73
C SER A 673 -3.23 -5.20 9.00
N GLY A 674 -3.68 -5.39 10.24
CA GLY A 674 -4.51 -6.54 10.62
C GLY A 674 -5.83 -6.59 9.88
N ILE A 675 -6.52 -5.46 9.71
CA ILE A 675 -7.74 -5.37 8.87
C ILE A 675 -7.42 -5.75 7.42
N SER A 676 -6.23 -5.42 6.94
CA SER A 676 -5.79 -5.64 5.56
C SER A 676 -5.14 -7.00 5.31
N GLY A 677 -5.26 -7.95 6.25
CA GLY A 677 -4.79 -9.34 6.09
C GLY A 677 -3.37 -9.62 6.58
N TYR A 678 -2.63 -8.61 7.07
CA TYR A 678 -1.32 -8.80 7.71
C TYR A 678 -1.52 -9.24 9.15
N ALA A 679 -1.86 -10.53 9.33
CA ALA A 679 -2.32 -11.05 10.62
C ALA A 679 -1.24 -11.08 11.73
N PHE A 680 0.03 -11.13 11.33
CA PHE A 680 1.19 -11.12 12.22
C PHE A 680 2.02 -9.86 12.00
N ASN A 681 1.98 -8.95 12.97
CA ASN A 681 2.76 -7.72 12.92
C ASN A 681 3.28 -7.34 14.32
N HIS A 682 4.36 -6.57 14.35
CA HIS A 682 4.95 -5.99 15.56
C HIS A 682 5.78 -4.74 15.21
N SER A 683 6.12 -3.94 16.22
CA SER A 683 7.01 -2.77 16.04
C SER A 683 8.36 -2.99 16.71
N ASP A 684 9.34 -2.18 16.31
CA ASP A 684 10.59 -2.05 17.05
C ASP A 684 10.29 -1.49 18.45
N ILE A 685 10.62 -2.24 19.51
CA ILE A 685 10.51 -1.72 20.87
C ILE A 685 11.39 -0.47 21.02
N GLY A 686 10.72 0.68 21.15
CA GLY A 686 11.34 1.99 21.31
C GLY A 686 11.47 2.79 20.00
N GLY A 687 10.98 2.28 18.87
CA GLY A 687 11.11 2.89 17.54
C GLY A 687 12.53 2.75 16.97
N TYR A 688 12.75 3.24 15.75
CA TYR A 688 14.02 3.09 15.03
C TYR A 688 14.72 4.43 14.78
N CYS A 689 14.01 5.38 14.18
CA CYS A 689 14.62 6.56 13.56
C CYS A 689 14.92 7.64 14.59
N ALA A 690 16.21 7.82 14.89
CA ALA A 690 16.73 8.91 15.71
C ALA A 690 17.41 9.98 14.85
N VAL A 691 17.02 11.23 15.07
CA VAL A 691 17.46 12.38 14.28
C VAL A 691 18.01 13.45 15.21
N ASN A 692 19.27 13.85 14.98
CA ASN A 692 19.94 14.92 15.71
C ASN A 692 20.15 16.09 14.75
N LEU A 693 19.30 17.11 14.85
CA LEU A 693 19.42 18.38 14.14
C LEU A 693 19.94 19.47 15.09
N PRO A 694 20.49 20.59 14.58
CA PRO A 694 21.06 21.64 15.42
C PRO A 694 20.13 22.16 16.53
N PHE A 695 18.81 22.20 16.28
CA PHE A 695 17.81 22.76 17.20
C PHE A 695 16.83 21.73 17.78
N PHE A 696 16.76 20.52 17.22
CA PHE A 696 15.84 19.47 17.66
C PHE A 696 16.56 18.13 17.69
N LYS A 697 16.43 17.41 18.80
CA LYS A 697 16.98 16.07 18.96
C LYS A 697 15.84 15.10 19.25
N TYR A 698 15.66 14.16 18.34
CA TYR A 698 14.78 13.02 18.51
C TYR A 698 15.64 11.85 18.92
N GLN A 699 15.65 11.59 20.22
CA GLN A 699 16.39 10.53 20.88
C GLN A 699 15.43 9.73 21.74
N ARG A 700 15.61 8.42 21.75
CA ARG A 700 14.80 7.51 22.55
C ARG A 700 15.08 7.75 24.03
N SER A 701 14.13 8.39 24.70
CA SER A 701 14.15 8.52 26.16
C SER A 701 13.90 7.17 26.82
N GLU A 702 14.39 7.01 28.06
CA GLU A 702 14.09 5.84 28.88
C GLU A 702 12.58 5.61 28.99
N GLU A 703 11.79 6.63 29.34
CA GLU A 703 10.33 6.51 29.46
C GLU A 703 9.65 5.98 28.19
N LEU A 704 10.04 6.51 27.02
CA LEU A 704 9.51 6.05 25.74
C LEU A 704 9.81 4.56 25.51
N LEU A 705 11.05 4.14 25.78
CA LEU A 705 11.44 2.73 25.68
C LEU A 705 10.60 1.84 26.61
N LEU A 706 10.40 2.25 27.86
CA LEU A 706 9.63 1.48 28.85
C LEU A 706 8.16 1.35 28.44
N ARG A 707 7.53 2.42 27.92
CA ARG A 707 6.15 2.37 27.42
C ARG A 707 6.02 1.53 26.15
N TRP A 708 7.02 1.53 25.28
CA TRP A 708 7.01 0.71 24.08
C TRP A 708 7.22 -0.78 24.39
N MET A 709 7.95 -1.12 25.46
CA MET A 709 7.99 -2.49 26.01
C MET A 709 6.62 -2.92 26.54
N GLU A 710 5.91 -2.02 27.23
CA GLU A 710 4.54 -2.32 27.70
C GLU A 710 3.58 -2.59 26.54
N LEU A 711 3.67 -1.80 25.46
CA LEU A 711 2.88 -2.00 24.25
C LEU A 711 3.19 -3.35 23.58
N ASN A 712 4.46 -3.62 23.25
CA ASN A 712 4.83 -4.83 22.51
C ASN A 712 4.74 -6.12 23.33
N ALA A 713 4.62 -6.05 24.66
CA ALA A 713 4.31 -7.24 25.45
C ALA A 713 2.94 -7.86 25.05
N PHE A 714 2.10 -7.10 24.34
CA PHE A 714 0.78 -7.49 23.84
C PHE A 714 0.69 -7.49 22.30
N THR A 715 1.80 -7.64 21.57
CA THR A 715 1.84 -7.85 20.11
C THR A 715 2.27 -9.27 19.76
N THR A 716 2.35 -9.64 18.48
CA THR A 716 2.71 -11.01 18.06
C THR A 716 4.12 -11.39 18.50
N VAL A 717 5.12 -10.53 18.28
CA VAL A 717 6.53 -10.75 18.63
C VAL A 717 7.07 -9.59 19.48
N PHE A 718 7.77 -9.92 20.57
CA PHE A 718 8.42 -8.95 21.46
C PHE A 718 9.88 -8.75 21.05
N ARG A 719 10.13 -7.85 20.10
CA ARG A 719 11.47 -7.63 19.51
C ARG A 719 12.04 -6.24 19.80
N THR A 720 13.29 -6.19 20.25
CA THR A 720 14.03 -4.92 20.40
C THR A 720 14.75 -4.51 19.12
N HIS A 721 15.13 -3.23 19.05
CA HIS A 721 16.02 -2.70 18.02
C HIS A 721 16.84 -1.54 18.62
N GLU A 722 18.14 -1.44 18.34
CA GLU A 722 18.97 -0.36 18.89
C GLU A 722 18.75 1.00 18.22
N GLY A 723 18.35 0.95 16.95
CA GLY A 723 18.01 2.07 16.07
C GLY A 723 19.19 2.47 15.19
N ASN A 724 19.01 3.49 14.38
CA ASN A 724 20.06 4.01 13.50
C ASN A 724 21.21 4.74 14.23
N LYS A 725 21.01 5.15 15.50
CA LYS A 725 22.01 5.82 16.35
C LYS A 725 22.08 5.22 17.76
N PRO A 726 22.55 3.96 17.93
CA PRO A 726 22.48 3.23 19.21
C PRO A 726 23.03 4.00 20.41
N ALA A 727 24.21 4.62 20.27
CA ALA A 727 24.91 5.32 21.34
C ALA A 727 24.19 6.59 21.85
N SER A 728 23.23 7.14 21.10
CA SER A 728 22.46 8.34 21.50
C SER A 728 21.09 8.00 22.11
N ASN A 729 20.71 6.72 22.15
CA ASN A 729 19.39 6.26 22.53
C ASN A 729 19.45 5.37 23.77
N SER A 730 18.41 5.42 24.60
CA SER A 730 18.24 4.42 25.65
C SER A 730 18.02 3.03 25.01
N GLN A 731 18.72 2.04 25.53
CA GLN A 731 18.60 0.62 25.17
C GLN A 731 18.04 -0.16 26.35
N PHE A 732 17.52 -1.36 26.09
CA PHE A 732 16.98 -2.20 27.17
C PHE A 732 18.06 -2.57 28.20
N TYR A 733 19.32 -2.65 27.77
CA TYR A 733 20.47 -2.94 28.64
C TYR A 733 21.22 -1.69 29.13
N SER A 734 20.70 -0.46 28.92
CA SER A 734 21.42 0.76 29.29
C SER A 734 21.68 0.90 30.79
N ASN A 735 20.77 0.43 31.63
CA ASN A 735 20.91 0.46 33.09
C ASN A 735 20.04 -0.62 33.76
N HIS A 736 20.15 -0.76 35.09
CA HIS A 736 19.34 -1.71 35.87
C HIS A 736 17.83 -1.52 35.66
N LYS A 737 17.35 -0.27 35.59
CA LYS A 737 15.92 0.02 35.45
C LYS A 737 15.38 -0.45 34.10
N THR A 738 16.05 -0.14 33.00
CA THR A 738 15.64 -0.61 31.66
C THR A 738 15.68 -2.14 31.56
N LEU A 739 16.70 -2.77 32.14
CA LEU A 739 16.88 -4.22 32.07
C LEU A 739 15.85 -4.95 32.93
N SER A 740 15.60 -4.47 34.15
CA SER A 740 14.56 -5.01 35.05
C SER A 740 13.16 -4.90 34.46
N HIS A 741 12.86 -3.77 33.80
CA HIS A 741 11.58 -3.58 33.12
C HIS A 741 11.45 -4.49 31.90
N PHE A 742 12.50 -4.61 31.08
CA PHE A 742 12.54 -5.56 29.96
C PHE A 742 12.29 -7.00 30.43
N ALA A 743 12.96 -7.43 31.50
CA ALA A 743 12.76 -8.74 32.12
C ALA A 743 11.30 -8.95 32.56
N ARG A 744 10.72 -7.98 33.27
CA ARG A 744 9.32 -8.01 33.70
C ARG A 744 8.36 -8.14 32.52
N LEU A 745 8.54 -7.34 31.47
CA LEU A 745 7.62 -7.34 30.32
C LEU A 745 7.82 -8.55 29.40
N ALA A 746 9.03 -9.11 29.31
CA ALA A 746 9.26 -10.39 28.65
C ALA A 746 8.53 -11.55 29.36
N LYS A 747 8.47 -11.53 30.71
CA LYS A 747 7.65 -12.47 31.50
C LYS A 747 6.16 -12.26 31.29
N VAL A 748 5.68 -11.01 31.22
CA VAL A 748 4.28 -10.70 30.85
C VAL A 748 3.95 -11.23 29.46
N TYR A 749 4.83 -11.00 28.48
CA TYR A 749 4.69 -11.55 27.13
C TYR A 749 4.61 -13.08 27.14
N LYS A 750 5.51 -13.75 27.88
CA LYS A 750 5.48 -15.22 28.02
C LYS A 750 4.20 -15.72 28.71
N ALA A 751 3.65 -14.97 29.66
CA ALA A 751 2.49 -15.39 30.45
C ALA A 751 1.21 -15.65 29.63
N TRP A 752 1.03 -15.02 28.48
CA TRP A 752 -0.09 -15.30 27.57
C TRP A 752 0.29 -16.10 26.31
N LYS A 753 1.49 -16.70 26.27
CA LYS A 753 1.95 -17.55 25.14
C LYS A 753 0.91 -18.59 24.72
N PHE A 754 0.23 -19.24 25.67
CA PHE A 754 -0.78 -20.26 25.38
C PHE A 754 -1.92 -19.72 24.49
N TYR A 755 -2.36 -18.48 24.72
CA TYR A 755 -3.39 -17.84 23.91
C TYR A 755 -2.83 -17.31 22.60
N ARG A 756 -1.61 -16.79 22.62
CA ARG A 756 -0.88 -16.38 21.42
C ARG A 756 -0.78 -17.50 20.38
N ILE A 757 -0.46 -18.73 20.81
CA ILE A 757 -0.42 -19.91 19.94
C ILE A 757 -1.80 -20.16 19.29
N GLN A 758 -2.88 -20.03 20.07
CA GLN A 758 -4.24 -20.17 19.53
C GLN A 758 -4.56 -19.10 18.50
N LEU A 759 -4.16 -17.84 18.74
CA LEU A 759 -4.36 -16.74 17.80
C LEU A 759 -3.50 -16.86 16.54
N VAL A 760 -2.27 -17.37 16.66
CA VAL A 760 -1.42 -17.68 15.50
C VAL A 760 -2.03 -18.76 14.63
N LYS A 761 -2.60 -19.80 15.26
CA LYS A 761 -3.35 -20.84 14.54
C LYS A 761 -4.64 -20.29 13.93
N GLU A 762 -5.37 -19.43 14.63
CA GLU A 762 -6.57 -18.81 14.08
C GLU A 762 -6.24 -17.93 12.87
N ALA A 763 -5.15 -17.17 12.92
CA ALA A 763 -4.68 -16.36 11.82
C ALA A 763 -4.28 -17.20 10.60
N SER A 764 -3.59 -18.33 10.77
CA SER A 764 -3.25 -19.21 9.64
C SER A 764 -4.49 -19.87 9.03
N GLN A 765 -5.50 -20.18 9.85
CA GLN A 765 -6.71 -20.85 9.42
C GLN A 765 -7.78 -19.91 8.87
N LYS A 766 -7.88 -18.67 9.34
CA LYS A 766 -8.96 -17.73 9.02
C LYS A 766 -8.46 -16.34 8.59
N GLY A 767 -7.17 -16.05 8.66
CA GLY A 767 -6.61 -14.74 8.33
C GLY A 767 -6.87 -13.65 9.36
N LEU A 768 -7.48 -13.97 10.51
CA LEU A 768 -7.82 -12.97 11.52
C LEU A 768 -6.55 -12.47 12.25
N PRO A 769 -6.37 -11.16 12.43
CA PRO A 769 -5.17 -10.64 13.07
C PRO A 769 -5.13 -10.93 14.57
N VAL A 770 -3.91 -11.06 15.10
CA VAL A 770 -3.68 -11.25 16.54
C VAL A 770 -4.11 -10.02 17.33
N CYS A 771 -3.74 -8.82 16.86
CA CYS A 771 -4.18 -7.55 17.43
C CYS A 771 -5.33 -6.98 16.58
N ARG A 772 -6.42 -6.61 17.23
CA ARG A 772 -7.70 -6.29 16.56
C ARG A 772 -8.19 -4.91 16.96
N HIS A 773 -8.53 -4.12 15.95
CA HIS A 773 -9.32 -2.92 16.18
C HIS A 773 -10.70 -3.36 16.70
N LEU A 774 -11.27 -2.63 17.67
CA LEU A 774 -12.54 -2.98 18.28
C LEU A 774 -13.69 -3.07 17.25
N PHE A 775 -13.60 -2.33 16.15
CA PHE A 775 -14.54 -2.39 15.01
C PHE A 775 -14.81 -3.82 14.54
N LEU A 776 -13.82 -4.71 14.61
CA LEU A 776 -13.97 -6.09 14.13
C LEU A 776 -14.99 -6.89 14.96
N HIS A 777 -15.13 -6.58 16.24
CA HIS A 777 -16.02 -7.27 17.16
C HIS A 777 -17.26 -6.47 17.54
N TYR A 778 -17.18 -5.13 17.47
CA TYR A 778 -18.27 -4.22 17.83
C TYR A 778 -18.58 -3.23 16.69
N PRO A 779 -18.97 -3.72 15.49
CA PRO A 779 -19.17 -2.86 14.33
C PRO A 779 -20.38 -1.93 14.42
N ASP A 780 -21.31 -2.19 15.34
CA ASP A 780 -22.52 -1.36 15.54
C ASP A 780 -22.32 -0.27 16.61
N ASP A 781 -21.17 -0.23 17.29
CA ASP A 781 -20.86 0.78 18.31
C ASP A 781 -20.22 2.02 17.67
N GLU A 782 -20.97 3.13 17.63
CA GLU A 782 -20.51 4.38 17.05
C GLU A 782 -19.29 5.00 17.75
N HIS A 783 -19.08 4.74 19.05
CA HIS A 783 -17.91 5.22 19.77
C HIS A 783 -16.66 4.46 19.34
N VAL A 784 -16.78 3.13 19.12
CA VAL A 784 -15.68 2.29 18.63
C VAL A 784 -15.11 2.81 17.31
N HIS A 785 -15.97 3.30 16.43
CA HIS A 785 -15.53 3.87 15.16
C HIS A 785 -14.74 5.19 15.29
N SER A 786 -14.76 5.85 16.45
CA SER A 786 -13.97 7.06 16.72
C SER A 786 -12.59 6.76 17.29
N LEU A 787 -12.34 5.52 17.71
CA LEU A 787 -11.06 5.07 18.22
C LEU A 787 -10.06 4.89 17.07
N SER A 788 -8.79 5.14 17.37
CA SER A 788 -7.68 4.95 16.45
C SER A 788 -6.56 4.15 17.12
N TYR A 789 -5.88 4.75 18.09
CA TYR A 789 -4.72 4.15 18.78
C TYR A 789 -4.94 3.99 20.29
N GLU A 790 -6.06 4.48 20.81
CA GLU A 790 -6.32 4.60 22.25
C GLU A 790 -6.43 3.24 22.94
N GLN A 791 -6.95 2.23 22.24
CA GLN A 791 -7.09 0.86 22.75
C GLN A 791 -7.28 -0.15 21.63
N PHE A 792 -6.90 -1.40 21.89
CA PHE A 792 -7.08 -2.52 20.97
C PHE A 792 -7.30 -3.83 21.73
N LEU A 793 -7.76 -4.86 21.01
CA LEU A 793 -7.89 -6.20 21.55
C LEU A 793 -6.72 -7.08 21.11
N VAL A 794 -6.28 -7.99 21.98
CA VAL A 794 -5.51 -9.16 21.58
C VAL A 794 -6.49 -10.33 21.52
N GLY A 795 -6.71 -10.83 20.31
CA GLY A 795 -7.82 -11.72 20.02
C GLY A 795 -9.15 -11.09 20.41
N GLU A 796 -9.94 -11.81 21.21
CA GLU A 796 -11.22 -11.33 21.76
C GLU A 796 -11.23 -11.26 23.29
N GLU A 797 -10.13 -11.63 23.95
CA GLU A 797 -10.10 -11.93 25.39
C GLU A 797 -9.33 -10.89 26.23
N ILE A 798 -8.40 -10.15 25.62
CA ILE A 798 -7.55 -9.18 26.31
C ILE A 798 -7.76 -7.80 25.67
N LEU A 799 -8.13 -6.81 26.47
CA LEU A 799 -8.22 -5.40 26.08
C LEU A 799 -6.99 -4.65 26.59
N VAL A 800 -6.29 -3.98 25.68
CA VAL A 800 -5.05 -3.25 25.92
C VAL A 800 -5.31 -1.76 25.72
N VAL A 801 -4.95 -0.95 26.73
CA VAL A 801 -5.12 0.51 26.73
C VAL A 801 -3.74 1.14 27.01
N PRO A 802 -2.91 1.34 25.97
CA PRO A 802 -1.52 1.74 26.15
C PRO A 802 -1.37 3.21 26.59
N VAL A 803 -0.31 3.50 27.34
CA VAL A 803 0.09 4.89 27.64
C VAL A 803 0.97 5.40 26.49
N LEU A 804 0.41 6.30 25.68
CA LEU A 804 1.05 6.78 24.45
C LEU A 804 1.47 8.24 24.50
N ASP A 805 1.48 8.84 25.70
CA ASP A 805 1.87 10.23 25.92
C ASP A 805 2.88 10.34 27.06
N LYS A 806 3.89 11.19 26.86
CA LYS A 806 4.97 11.42 27.82
C LYS A 806 4.45 11.92 29.17
N GLY A 807 4.97 11.36 30.25
CA GLY A 807 4.68 11.74 31.63
C GLY A 807 3.32 11.30 32.16
N LYS A 808 2.51 10.60 31.36
CA LYS A 808 1.19 10.13 31.78
C LYS A 808 1.29 8.87 32.62
N LYS A 809 0.39 8.78 33.60
CA LYS A 809 0.25 7.65 34.54
C LYS A 809 -1.19 7.15 34.64
N ASN A 810 -2.06 7.65 33.77
CA ASN A 810 -3.45 7.25 33.69
C ASN A 810 -3.91 7.32 32.23
N VAL A 811 -4.85 6.46 31.90
CA VAL A 811 -5.47 6.37 30.58
C VAL A 811 -6.98 6.33 30.74
N LYS A 812 -7.67 6.70 29.67
CA LYS A 812 -9.12 6.60 29.57
C LYS A 812 -9.45 5.36 28.75
N VAL A 813 -10.07 4.38 29.37
CA VAL A 813 -10.55 3.16 28.70
C VAL A 813 -12.02 3.33 28.34
N TYR A 814 -12.42 2.82 27.18
CA TYR A 814 -13.81 2.64 26.79
C TYR A 814 -14.18 1.15 26.79
N PHE A 815 -15.32 0.81 27.38
CA PHE A 815 -15.88 -0.53 27.37
C PHE A 815 -17.04 -0.59 26.36
N PRO A 816 -16.91 -1.35 25.25
CA PRO A 816 -17.84 -1.29 24.12
C PRO A 816 -19.25 -1.80 24.44
N VAL A 817 -20.23 -1.31 23.67
CA VAL A 817 -21.61 -1.80 23.67
C VAL A 817 -21.69 -3.12 22.90
N GLY A 818 -22.57 -4.02 23.33
CA GLY A 818 -22.77 -5.33 22.70
C GLY A 818 -21.96 -6.46 23.35
N GLU A 819 -21.09 -6.14 24.29
CA GLU A 819 -20.34 -7.11 25.08
C GLU A 819 -21.18 -7.65 26.25
N SER A 820 -21.48 -8.94 26.29
CA SER A 820 -22.26 -9.51 27.41
C SER A 820 -21.44 -9.73 28.69
N CYS A 821 -20.10 -9.75 28.57
CA CYS A 821 -19.18 -10.02 29.67
C CYS A 821 -18.64 -8.74 30.34
N SER A 822 -18.23 -8.85 31.60
CA SER A 822 -17.55 -7.77 32.31
C SER A 822 -16.04 -7.79 32.04
N TRP A 823 -15.36 -6.65 32.12
CA TRP A 823 -13.91 -6.55 31.98
C TRP A 823 -13.24 -6.48 33.35
N LYS A 824 -12.19 -7.27 33.56
CA LYS A 824 -11.42 -7.34 34.81
C LYS A 824 -10.04 -6.74 34.61
N HIS A 825 -9.71 -5.68 35.34
CA HIS A 825 -8.37 -5.09 35.31
C HIS A 825 -7.35 -6.02 35.98
N ILE A 826 -6.29 -6.40 35.27
CA ILE A 826 -5.44 -7.52 35.72
C ILE A 826 -4.63 -7.21 36.99
N TRP A 827 -4.27 -5.94 37.22
CA TRP A 827 -3.44 -5.55 38.36
C TRP A 827 -4.23 -5.34 39.65
N THR A 828 -5.43 -4.78 39.55
CA THR A 828 -6.24 -4.43 40.74
C THR A 828 -7.38 -5.42 40.99
N GLY A 829 -7.74 -6.24 39.99
CA GLY A 829 -8.90 -7.13 40.05
C GLY A 829 -10.25 -6.41 39.91
N ASN A 830 -10.26 -5.08 39.72
CA ASN A 830 -11.50 -4.31 39.57
C ASN A 830 -12.30 -4.78 38.36
N LEU A 831 -13.61 -4.98 38.57
CA LEU A 831 -14.55 -5.35 37.53
C LEU A 831 -15.28 -4.12 36.98
N TYR A 832 -15.37 -4.05 35.65
CA TYR A 832 -16.06 -3.03 34.90
C TYR A 832 -17.21 -3.69 34.14
N THR A 833 -18.43 -3.49 34.65
CA THR A 833 -19.64 -4.18 34.18
C THR A 833 -20.52 -3.30 33.28
N LYS A 834 -20.27 -1.98 33.27
CA LYS A 834 -21.08 -1.02 32.53
C LYS A 834 -20.58 -0.92 31.08
N GLN A 835 -21.36 -1.44 30.14
CA GLN A 835 -21.14 -1.27 28.70
C GLN A 835 -21.35 0.19 28.25
N GLY A 836 -20.76 0.55 27.12
CA GLY A 836 -20.86 1.89 26.53
C GLY A 836 -20.36 2.99 27.45
N SER A 837 -19.35 2.68 28.26
CA SER A 837 -18.87 3.59 29.30
C SER A 837 -17.36 3.75 29.29
N GLU A 838 -16.92 4.93 29.73
CA GLU A 838 -15.51 5.24 29.86
C GLU A 838 -15.10 5.27 31.35
N ALA A 839 -13.88 4.87 31.63
CA ALA A 839 -13.29 4.97 32.96
C ALA A 839 -11.85 5.49 32.89
N TRP A 840 -11.43 6.24 33.90
CA TRP A 840 -10.03 6.59 34.11
C TRP A 840 -9.36 5.50 34.94
N VAL A 841 -8.24 4.99 34.45
CA VAL A 841 -7.50 3.89 35.09
C VAL A 841 -6.04 4.29 35.24
N GLU A 842 -5.47 3.99 36.41
CA GLU A 842 -4.05 4.20 36.66
C GLU A 842 -3.22 3.21 35.85
N ALA A 843 -2.20 3.74 35.18
CA ALA A 843 -1.25 3.00 34.36
C ALA A 843 0.18 3.53 34.59
N PRO A 844 0.75 3.43 35.81
CA PRO A 844 2.15 3.77 36.04
C PRO A 844 3.08 2.83 35.24
N ILE A 845 4.34 3.24 35.06
CA ILE A 845 5.33 2.41 34.37
C ILE A 845 5.42 1.04 35.07
N GLY A 846 5.35 -0.04 34.28
CA GLY A 846 5.37 -1.44 34.74
C GLY A 846 3.98 -2.06 34.94
N TYR A 847 2.93 -1.25 34.85
CA TYR A 847 1.53 -1.63 35.05
C TYR A 847 0.64 -0.97 33.98
N PRO A 848 0.79 -1.31 32.69
CA PRO A 848 -0.07 -0.78 31.61
C PRO A 848 -1.53 -1.13 31.85
N ALA A 849 -2.51 -0.34 31.40
CA ALA A 849 -3.91 -0.69 31.63
C ALA A 849 -4.34 -1.86 30.74
N ILE A 850 -4.45 -3.05 31.35
CA ILE A 850 -4.79 -4.31 30.69
C ILE A 850 -6.01 -4.92 31.38
N PHE A 851 -6.94 -5.39 30.58
CA PHE A 851 -8.17 -6.03 31.04
C PHE A 851 -8.34 -7.38 30.36
N VAL A 852 -8.92 -8.32 31.08
CA VAL A 852 -9.37 -9.61 30.53
C VAL A 852 -10.88 -9.73 30.69
N LYS A 853 -11.55 -10.50 29.84
CA LYS A 853 -12.95 -10.87 30.09
C LYS A 853 -13.05 -11.61 31.43
N ALA A 854 -13.97 -11.17 32.28
CA ALA A 854 -14.24 -11.82 33.56
C ALA A 854 -14.77 -13.24 33.33
N ASP A 855 -14.35 -14.17 34.19
CA ASP A 855 -14.73 -15.58 34.16
C ASP A 855 -14.33 -16.34 32.87
N SER A 856 -13.52 -15.72 32.00
CA SER A 856 -12.93 -16.38 30.83
C SER A 856 -11.80 -17.31 31.25
N VAL A 857 -11.77 -18.52 30.68
CA VAL A 857 -10.68 -19.50 30.86
C VAL A 857 -9.35 -18.90 30.40
N ILE A 858 -9.36 -18.11 29.32
CA ILE A 858 -8.15 -17.44 28.81
C ILE A 858 -7.69 -16.38 29.83
N GLY A 859 -8.61 -15.54 30.31
CA GLY A 859 -8.31 -14.52 31.29
C GLY A 859 -7.73 -15.09 32.59
N GLU A 860 -8.37 -16.11 33.16
CA GLU A 860 -7.92 -16.74 34.41
C GLU A 860 -6.60 -17.53 34.23
N THR A 861 -6.39 -18.17 33.08
CA THR A 861 -5.10 -18.82 32.78
C THR A 861 -3.98 -17.79 32.66
N PHE A 862 -4.23 -16.65 32.02
CA PHE A 862 -3.24 -15.57 31.94
C PHE A 862 -2.90 -15.02 33.32
N LEU A 863 -3.90 -14.74 34.17
CA LEU A 863 -3.68 -14.30 35.54
C LEU A 863 -2.92 -15.33 36.38
N LYS A 864 -3.21 -16.63 36.21
CA LYS A 864 -2.46 -17.72 36.86
C LYS A 864 -0.99 -17.70 36.44
N ASN A 865 -0.71 -17.64 35.14
CA ASN A 865 0.65 -17.61 34.63
C ASN A 865 1.42 -16.38 35.11
N LEU A 866 0.77 -15.21 35.19
CA LEU A 866 1.40 -14.02 35.76
C LEU A 866 1.83 -14.22 37.23
N ARG A 867 1.05 -14.94 38.04
CA ARG A 867 1.47 -15.32 39.42
C ARG A 867 2.61 -16.31 39.41
N GLU A 868 2.60 -17.29 38.51
CA GLU A 868 3.68 -18.28 38.38
C GLU A 868 5.02 -17.65 37.96
N TYR A 869 4.99 -16.50 37.25
CA TYR A 869 6.17 -15.72 36.89
C TYR A 869 6.50 -14.59 37.89
N ASP A 870 5.89 -14.57 39.08
CA ASP A 870 6.07 -13.55 40.12
C ASP A 870 5.80 -12.10 39.62
N ILE A 871 4.81 -11.93 38.75
CA ILE A 871 4.41 -10.63 38.21
C ILE A 871 3.25 -9.99 38.99
N LEU A 872 2.32 -10.82 39.50
CA LEU A 872 1.10 -10.45 40.25
C LEU A 872 1.18 -10.81 41.72
#